data_AF-G4ZIH8-F1
#
_entry.id   AF-G4ZIH8-F1
#
_cell.length_a   1.000
_cell.length_b   1.000
_cell.length_c   1.000
_cell.angle_alpha   90.00
_cell.angle_beta   90.00
_cell.angle_gamma   90.00
#
_symmetry.space_group_name_H-M   'P 1'
#
loop_
_entity.id
_entity.type
_entity.pdbx_description
1 polymer ?
#
loop_
_entity_poly.entity_id
_entity_poly.type
_entity_poly.pdbx_seq_one_letter_code
_entity_poly.pdbx_strand_id
1 'polypeptide(L)'
;MRAMRVRLLPRSGASACRSTLKPLRPQALALANAVPTRRSFSFSTTYPTPSESAAVDDTDDKSAPRLVCGKCNTTLSATKDLVFFKWRNGIHVSSATDEPLKNLFPEESVEEVDSSWRKHKMLCIKCNYQVGTLARIFSSDKVLFSSSCVAVQMPEDQSPLISLSGYPSSLLSFTMWSELILMAETQPKLKDLLQIRRVDNIQEYTSDNAQLNRKLLMAKDLQELLRMVEENVFDLNQYNIRTAIDRAGRFVATRTTRANLLTVSHIDSTSKSEAPEDDLLAVPSPALFPKWSAKPNALDTKRFWKLIDETEKLVNFGIAAFKTGSAMSNITTALMRLGVGRTSILQPVAAQTVYMLQSENPKISAHEACMVVTAVAHLLPRESRRQEWVVEALRATSKSILAELDAENTSAEEKQRAAEVLVPLARSFLFVESFDEDLFRRMFKEVNSGALDKLNKPPFKLRVLKSKLYQVHLDCELYDRPSEFRLSPALKDECKRVFDAHQKKGKSSSFRLHHLVSTALDEIGMQNETSYATETGYHLDVVAPKQKIAIELNPSDCYQALEPGNEDKDPKTFGFVDLKARHLEMLGWTVIQLHADQFQQLETLEDRVMHLSMLLEIATCREQKATAAFRAQSKAKK
;
A
#
# COMPACT_ATOMS: atom_id res chain seq x y z
N MET A 1 44.42 54.26 -5.47
CA MET A 1 45.02 55.62 -5.49
C MET A 1 43.93 56.63 -5.78
N ARG A 2 43.96 57.81 -5.13
CA ARG A 2 43.01 58.96 -5.25
C ARG A 2 41.54 58.63 -4.89
N ALA A 3 40.96 59.08 -3.76
CA ALA A 3 40.76 60.45 -3.22
C ALA A 3 39.55 61.16 -3.87
N MET A 4 38.70 61.94 -3.17
CA MET A 4 38.60 62.29 -1.74
C MET A 4 37.31 63.12 -1.50
N ARG A 5 36.77 63.11 -0.27
CA ARG A 5 36.13 64.27 0.44
C ARG A 5 34.84 64.90 -0.15
N VAL A 6 34.02 65.69 0.57
CA VAL A 6 33.66 65.80 2.02
C VAL A 6 32.31 66.54 2.10
N ARG A 7 31.59 66.34 3.21
CA ARG A 7 30.48 67.13 3.83
C ARG A 7 30.17 68.53 3.24
N LEU A 8 28.89 68.94 3.35
CA LEU A 8 28.48 70.12 4.15
C LEU A 8 26.96 70.13 4.44
N LEU A 9 26.62 70.30 5.73
CA LEU A 9 25.35 70.86 6.24
C LEU A 9 25.65 72.34 6.59
N PRO A 10 24.70 73.31 6.54
CA PRO A 10 23.81 73.51 7.71
C PRO A 10 22.46 74.25 7.53
N ARG A 11 21.54 73.94 8.47
CA ARG A 11 20.64 74.82 9.28
C ARG A 11 19.75 75.94 8.68
N SER A 12 18.47 75.81 9.10
CA SER A 12 17.60 76.80 9.82
C SER A 12 16.88 77.95 9.11
N GLY A 13 15.59 78.08 9.44
CA GLY A 13 14.73 79.26 9.28
C GLY A 13 13.27 78.92 9.65
N ALA A 14 12.63 79.66 10.57
CA ALA A 14 11.32 79.30 11.12
C ALA A 14 10.37 80.50 11.29
N SER A 15 9.06 80.29 11.07
CA SER A 15 7.92 81.06 11.62
C SER A 15 6.58 80.41 11.15
N ALA A 16 5.42 80.58 11.80
CA ALA A 16 5.08 80.79 13.22
C ALA A 16 3.55 80.58 13.43
N CYS A 17 3.13 80.23 14.65
CA CYS A 17 1.73 80.29 15.18
C CYS A 17 0.67 79.36 14.50
N ARG A 18 -0.37 78.84 15.19
CA ARG A 18 -0.76 78.84 16.62
C ARG A 18 -1.76 77.68 16.90
N SER A 19 -1.58 76.93 18.00
CA SER A 19 -2.54 76.77 19.14
C SER A 19 -3.82 75.92 18.90
N THR A 20 -4.28 75.01 19.79
CA THR A 20 -3.83 74.64 21.15
C THR A 20 -4.45 73.32 21.68
N LEU A 21 -3.88 72.80 22.78
CA LEU A 21 -4.51 72.05 23.89
C LEU A 21 -5.23 70.68 23.67
N LYS A 22 -4.48 69.62 24.06
CA LYS A 22 -4.93 68.42 24.80
C LYS A 22 -5.50 68.81 26.22
N PRO A 23 -5.74 67.88 27.19
CA PRO A 23 -6.23 66.47 27.20
C PRO A 23 -7.38 66.23 28.24
N LEU A 24 -7.86 64.98 28.45
CA LEU A 24 -7.69 64.20 29.72
C LEU A 24 -8.71 63.04 29.94
N ARG A 25 -8.17 61.87 30.35
CA ARG A 25 -8.72 60.90 31.34
C ARG A 25 -9.98 60.05 30.95
N PRO A 26 -10.36 59.00 31.74
CA PRO A 26 -9.58 57.75 31.90
C PRO A 26 -10.50 56.49 31.99
N GLN A 27 -9.99 55.43 32.65
CA GLN A 27 -10.69 54.30 33.30
C GLN A 27 -11.16 53.12 32.44
N ALA A 28 -10.99 51.95 33.03
CA ALA A 28 -11.48 50.65 32.57
C ALA A 28 -12.68 50.22 33.44
N LEU A 29 -13.63 49.47 32.87
CA LEU A 29 -14.29 48.30 33.49
C LEU A 29 -15.44 47.74 32.62
N ALA A 30 -15.74 46.46 32.89
CA ALA A 30 -16.98 45.71 32.63
C ALA A 30 -17.30 45.17 31.22
N LEU A 31 -17.84 43.93 31.22
CA LEU A 31 -18.43 43.21 30.09
C LEU A 31 -19.87 43.67 29.82
N ALA A 32 -20.33 43.61 28.56
CA ALA A 32 -21.60 42.94 28.17
C ALA A 32 -21.86 42.99 26.64
N ASN A 33 -22.56 41.98 26.13
CA ASN A 33 -22.95 41.73 24.74
C ASN A 33 -23.83 42.83 24.09
N ALA A 34 -23.71 43.03 22.75
CA ALA A 34 -24.86 43.01 21.80
C ALA A 34 -24.49 43.29 20.31
N VAL A 35 -24.76 42.30 19.43
CA VAL A 35 -25.27 42.36 18.02
C VAL A 35 -24.54 43.21 16.93
N PRO A 36 -24.24 42.63 15.74
CA PRO A 36 -23.56 43.34 14.64
C PRO A 36 -24.49 44.17 13.72
N THR A 37 -24.05 45.37 13.33
CA THR A 37 -24.71 46.23 12.33
C THR A 37 -24.26 45.92 10.89
N ARG A 38 -25.23 45.95 9.96
CA ARG A 38 -25.00 45.88 8.50
C ARG A 38 -24.01 46.96 8.04
N ARG A 39 -23.14 46.65 7.08
CA ARG A 39 -22.48 47.63 6.21
C ARG A 39 -22.90 47.42 4.75
N SER A 40 -23.25 48.52 4.09
CA SER A 40 -23.55 48.61 2.66
C SER A 40 -22.27 48.77 1.84
N PHE A 41 -22.27 48.26 0.60
CA PHE A 41 -21.20 48.46 -0.37
C PHE A 41 -21.73 49.12 -1.64
N SER A 42 -20.92 50.00 -2.24
CA SER A 42 -21.16 50.64 -3.53
C SER A 42 -20.15 50.14 -4.57
N PHE A 43 -20.57 50.00 -5.83
CA PHE A 43 -19.74 49.51 -6.93
C PHE A 43 -19.35 50.63 -7.89
N SER A 44 -18.18 50.50 -8.52
CA SER A 44 -17.75 51.31 -9.67
C SER A 44 -17.65 50.40 -10.90
N THR A 45 -18.33 50.76 -11.98
CA THR A 45 -18.49 49.92 -13.18
C THR A 45 -17.50 50.27 -14.29
N THR A 46 -16.21 50.02 -14.05
CA THR A 46 -15.16 50.15 -15.06
C THR A 46 -14.19 48.98 -14.97
N TYR A 47 -14.13 48.18 -16.02
CA TYR A 47 -13.16 47.08 -16.16
C TYR A 47 -11.79 47.64 -16.59
N PRO A 48 -10.67 47.14 -16.04
CA PRO A 48 -9.34 47.56 -16.47
C PRO A 48 -9.03 47.05 -17.88
N THR A 49 -8.22 47.81 -18.62
CA THR A 49 -7.71 47.43 -19.94
C THR A 49 -6.58 46.39 -19.84
N PRO A 50 -6.32 45.58 -20.88
CA PRO A 50 -5.23 44.59 -20.85
C PRO A 50 -3.85 45.19 -20.54
N SER A 51 -3.64 46.45 -20.90
CA SER A 51 -2.45 47.26 -20.59
C SER A 51 -2.32 47.65 -19.11
N GLU A 52 -3.43 47.81 -18.40
CA GLU A 52 -3.43 48.13 -16.96
C GLU A 52 -3.24 46.86 -16.11
N SER A 53 -3.74 45.71 -16.58
CA SER A 53 -3.51 44.40 -15.93
C SER A 53 -2.06 43.89 -16.04
N ALA A 54 -1.25 44.44 -16.96
CA ALA A 54 0.14 44.03 -17.16
C ALA A 54 1.14 44.65 -16.15
N ALA A 55 0.68 45.57 -15.29
CA ALA A 55 1.52 46.32 -14.35
C ALA A 55 1.38 45.89 -12.88
N VAL A 56 0.67 44.78 -12.61
CA VAL A 56 0.41 44.27 -11.26
C VAL A 56 0.80 42.79 -11.16
N ASP A 57 2.09 42.54 -10.95
CA ASP A 57 2.63 41.25 -10.48
C ASP A 57 3.68 41.52 -9.37
N ASP A 58 4.10 40.47 -8.65
CA ASP A 58 5.13 40.47 -7.57
C ASP A 58 4.78 41.05 -6.16
N THR A 59 3.50 41.19 -5.78
CA THR A 59 3.13 41.32 -4.33
C THR A 59 1.98 40.40 -3.89
N ASP A 60 1.89 39.22 -4.48
CA ASP A 60 0.81 38.27 -4.22
C ASP A 60 1.13 37.33 -3.03
N ASP A 61 0.45 37.56 -1.90
CA ASP A 61 0.68 36.83 -0.64
C ASP A 61 0.22 35.36 -0.73
N LYS A 62 1.19 34.44 -0.89
CA LYS A 62 0.96 33.00 -1.08
C LYS A 62 0.46 32.27 0.17
N SER A 63 0.35 32.94 1.32
CA SER A 63 -0.09 32.36 2.60
C SER A 63 -1.60 32.12 2.72
N ALA A 64 -2.40 32.53 1.73
CA ALA A 64 -3.86 32.37 1.75
C ALA A 64 -4.37 31.46 0.60
N PRO A 65 -5.38 30.58 0.85
CA PRO A 65 -5.95 29.72 -0.18
C PRO A 65 -6.81 30.46 -1.22
N ARG A 66 -6.83 29.95 -2.46
CA ARG A 66 -7.32 30.64 -3.67
C ARG A 66 -8.01 29.70 -4.65
N LEU A 67 -9.09 30.14 -5.29
CA LEU A 67 -9.62 29.55 -6.52
C LEU A 67 -8.73 29.95 -7.71
N VAL A 68 -8.45 29.01 -8.61
CA VAL A 68 -7.58 29.21 -9.80
C VAL A 68 -8.20 28.62 -11.08
N CYS A 69 -7.75 29.08 -12.24
CA CYS A 69 -8.12 28.52 -13.54
C CYS A 69 -7.59 27.09 -13.70
N GLY A 70 -8.45 26.12 -14.00
CA GLY A 70 -8.09 24.69 -14.11
C GLY A 70 -7.20 24.32 -15.30
N LYS A 71 -6.81 25.28 -16.16
CA LYS A 71 -5.89 25.08 -17.29
C LYS A 71 -4.52 25.76 -17.10
N CYS A 72 -4.45 26.89 -16.42
CA CYS A 72 -3.23 27.72 -16.34
C CYS A 72 -2.89 28.25 -14.93
N ASN A 73 -3.63 27.81 -13.92
CA ASN A 73 -3.45 28.15 -12.49
C ASN A 73 -3.45 29.64 -12.15
N THR A 74 -3.97 30.52 -13.03
CA THR A 74 -4.19 31.93 -12.71
C THR A 74 -5.19 32.09 -11.57
N THR A 75 -4.83 32.85 -10.53
CA THR A 75 -5.71 33.22 -9.42
C THR A 75 -7.03 33.83 -9.93
N LEU A 76 -8.16 33.30 -9.46
CA LEU A 76 -9.50 33.80 -9.77
C LEU A 76 -10.19 34.44 -8.56
N SER A 77 -9.96 33.96 -7.33
CA SER A 77 -10.53 34.55 -6.10
C SER A 77 -9.79 34.00 -4.87
N ALA A 78 -9.68 34.73 -3.77
CA ALA A 78 -9.37 34.10 -2.48
C ALA A 78 -10.52 33.19 -2.02
N THR A 79 -10.23 32.08 -1.29
CA THR A 79 -11.28 31.14 -0.83
C THR A 79 -12.16 31.69 0.28
N LYS A 80 -11.62 32.58 1.12
CA LYS A 80 -12.37 33.31 2.17
C LYS A 80 -13.56 34.11 1.61
N ASP A 81 -13.48 34.47 0.32
CA ASP A 81 -14.50 35.24 -0.39
C ASP A 81 -15.43 34.33 -1.22
N LEU A 82 -15.25 33.00 -1.22
CA LEU A 82 -16.15 32.08 -1.92
C LEU A 82 -17.44 31.84 -1.12
N VAL A 83 -18.56 31.96 -1.83
CA VAL A 83 -19.90 31.68 -1.31
C VAL A 83 -20.48 30.49 -2.07
N PHE A 84 -20.82 29.45 -1.31
CA PHE A 84 -21.59 28.30 -1.80
C PHE A 84 -23.07 28.53 -1.50
N PHE A 85 -23.92 28.43 -2.50
CA PHE A 85 -25.36 28.59 -2.30
C PHE A 85 -26.17 27.69 -3.25
N LYS A 86 -27.32 27.22 -2.75
CA LYS A 86 -28.26 26.42 -3.51
C LYS A 86 -29.14 27.35 -4.36
N TRP A 87 -29.10 27.20 -5.68
CA TRP A 87 -29.90 28.01 -6.60
C TRP A 87 -30.38 27.17 -7.79
N ARG A 88 -31.65 27.34 -8.16
CA ARG A 88 -32.36 26.56 -9.19
C ARG A 88 -32.09 25.05 -9.06
N ASN A 89 -31.16 24.51 -9.85
CA ASN A 89 -30.94 23.07 -10.04
C ASN A 89 -29.63 22.56 -9.40
N GLY A 90 -28.92 23.35 -8.58
CA GLY A 90 -27.65 22.92 -8.01
C GLY A 90 -27.12 23.75 -6.85
N ILE A 91 -25.96 23.34 -6.34
CA ILE A 91 -25.10 24.16 -5.48
C ILE A 91 -24.10 24.86 -6.41
N HIS A 92 -24.00 26.18 -6.26
CA HIS A 92 -23.17 27.04 -7.10
C HIS A 92 -22.05 27.68 -6.30
N VAL A 93 -20.91 27.92 -6.95
CA VAL A 93 -19.75 28.62 -6.40
C VAL A 93 -19.63 30.00 -7.06
N SER A 94 -19.59 31.04 -6.25
CA SER A 94 -19.35 32.44 -6.66
C SER A 94 -18.39 33.11 -5.69
N SER A 95 -17.73 34.19 -6.11
CA SER A 95 -17.11 35.11 -5.16
C SER A 95 -18.13 36.12 -4.60
N ALA A 96 -17.97 36.47 -3.32
CA ALA A 96 -18.64 37.58 -2.66
C ALA A 96 -18.16 38.92 -3.21
N THR A 97 -16.88 39.00 -3.59
CA THR A 97 -16.23 40.19 -4.15
C THR A 97 -16.25 40.16 -5.69
N ASP A 98 -15.88 41.28 -6.29
CA ASP A 98 -15.72 41.41 -7.75
C ASP A 98 -14.27 41.22 -8.20
N GLU A 99 -13.39 40.80 -7.28
CA GLU A 99 -11.98 40.49 -7.55
C GLU A 99 -11.75 39.55 -8.76
N PRO A 100 -12.59 38.50 -9.01
CA PRO A 100 -12.42 37.66 -10.19
C PRO A 100 -12.49 38.40 -11.52
N LEU A 101 -13.22 39.51 -11.60
CA LEU A 101 -13.40 40.28 -12.84
C LEU A 101 -12.10 40.94 -13.32
N LYS A 102 -11.05 41.00 -12.50
CA LYS A 102 -9.71 41.45 -12.91
C LYS A 102 -8.98 40.42 -13.80
N ASN A 103 -9.28 39.13 -13.63
CA ASN A 103 -8.57 38.01 -14.26
C ASN A 103 -9.44 37.24 -15.27
N LEU A 104 -10.63 37.78 -15.55
CA LEU A 104 -11.64 37.21 -16.44
C LEU A 104 -12.13 38.25 -17.44
N PHE A 105 -12.44 37.82 -18.66
CA PHE A 105 -13.14 38.63 -19.65
C PHE A 105 -14.37 37.87 -20.18
N PRO A 106 -15.45 38.58 -20.57
CA PRO A 106 -16.59 37.95 -21.21
C PRO A 106 -16.22 37.48 -22.62
N GLU A 107 -16.70 36.31 -23.02
CA GLU A 107 -16.71 35.88 -24.41
C GLU A 107 -17.65 36.82 -25.21
N GLU A 108 -17.15 37.39 -26.32
CA GLU A 108 -17.95 38.25 -27.21
C GLU A 108 -19.10 37.41 -27.80
N SER A 109 -20.32 37.67 -27.33
CA SER A 109 -21.47 36.82 -27.63
C SER A 109 -22.02 37.10 -29.02
N VAL A 110 -22.01 36.08 -29.86
CA VAL A 110 -23.02 35.91 -30.92
C VAL A 110 -24.00 34.83 -30.44
N GLU A 111 -25.29 35.11 -30.57
CA GLU A 111 -26.46 34.30 -30.16
C GLU A 111 -26.85 34.31 -28.66
N GLU A 112 -27.88 35.10 -28.34
CA GLU A 112 -28.59 35.07 -27.06
C GLU A 112 -29.44 33.80 -26.91
N VAL A 113 -28.94 32.78 -26.21
CA VAL A 113 -29.72 31.58 -25.88
C VAL A 113 -30.62 31.82 -24.65
N ASP A 114 -31.74 32.50 -24.92
CA ASP A 114 -33.09 32.34 -24.35
C ASP A 114 -33.22 31.99 -22.84
N SER A 115 -32.34 32.57 -22.01
CA SER A 115 -32.33 32.33 -20.57
C SER A 115 -31.93 33.58 -19.80
N SER A 116 -32.93 34.37 -19.41
CA SER A 116 -32.87 35.73 -18.80
C SER A 116 -32.00 35.94 -17.56
N TRP A 117 -31.28 34.91 -17.11
CA TRP A 117 -30.39 34.92 -15.95
C TRP A 117 -28.92 34.69 -16.32
N ARG A 118 -28.60 34.21 -17.53
CA ARG A 118 -27.22 34.08 -18.04
C ARG A 118 -26.90 35.29 -18.91
N LYS A 119 -25.72 35.88 -18.73
CA LYS A 119 -25.24 37.01 -19.55
C LYS A 119 -24.15 36.57 -20.52
N HIS A 120 -22.95 36.29 -20.01
CA HIS A 120 -21.79 35.91 -20.83
C HIS A 120 -21.05 34.73 -20.21
N LYS A 121 -20.42 33.91 -21.05
CA LYS A 121 -19.39 32.98 -20.57
C LYS A 121 -18.16 33.78 -20.16
N MET A 122 -17.49 33.35 -19.10
CA MET A 122 -16.28 34.02 -18.59
C MET A 122 -15.05 33.20 -18.93
N LEU A 123 -14.12 33.82 -19.67
CA LEU A 123 -12.85 33.25 -20.09
C LEU A 123 -11.72 33.77 -19.19
N CYS A 124 -10.74 32.93 -18.87
CA CYS A 124 -9.54 33.34 -18.15
C CYS A 124 -8.61 34.15 -19.06
N ILE A 125 -8.25 35.38 -18.66
CA ILE A 125 -7.42 36.32 -19.44
C ILE A 125 -6.08 35.70 -19.91
N LYS A 126 -5.47 34.81 -19.11
CA LYS A 126 -4.15 34.23 -19.41
C LYS A 126 -4.17 33.11 -20.47
N CYS A 127 -5.31 32.43 -20.69
CA CYS A 127 -5.34 31.21 -21.52
C CYS A 127 -6.62 30.98 -22.33
N ASN A 128 -7.53 31.95 -22.33
CA ASN A 128 -8.84 31.95 -23.01
C ASN A 128 -9.70 30.72 -22.72
N TYR A 129 -9.47 30.06 -21.59
CA TYR A 129 -10.25 28.90 -21.16
C TYR A 129 -11.52 29.34 -20.45
N GLN A 130 -12.67 28.76 -20.82
CA GLN A 130 -13.94 29.04 -20.15
C GLN A 130 -13.90 28.48 -18.72
N VAL A 131 -13.99 29.36 -17.73
CA VAL A 131 -13.96 29.00 -16.30
C VAL A 131 -15.30 29.21 -15.59
N GLY A 132 -16.23 29.95 -16.20
CA GLY A 132 -17.53 30.21 -15.59
C GLY A 132 -18.54 30.87 -16.52
N THR A 133 -19.61 31.41 -15.93
CA THR A 133 -20.66 32.17 -16.60
C THR A 133 -21.08 33.33 -15.70
N LEU A 134 -21.08 34.55 -16.22
CA LEU A 134 -21.68 35.71 -15.55
C LEU A 134 -23.19 35.54 -15.57
N ALA A 135 -23.81 35.50 -14.40
CA ALA A 135 -25.23 35.29 -14.21
C ALA A 135 -25.82 36.37 -13.30
N ARG A 136 -27.07 36.75 -13.53
CA ARG A 136 -27.80 37.64 -12.63
C ARG A 136 -28.49 36.81 -11.55
N ILE A 137 -28.04 36.96 -10.31
CA ILE A 137 -28.46 36.17 -9.16
C ILE A 137 -29.09 37.11 -8.13
N PHE A 138 -30.37 36.88 -7.83
CA PHE A 138 -31.23 37.84 -7.15
C PHE A 138 -31.24 39.20 -7.87
N SER A 139 -30.47 40.18 -7.40
CA SER A 139 -30.36 41.52 -7.97
C SER A 139 -28.97 41.87 -8.52
N SER A 140 -27.94 41.08 -8.21
CA SER A 140 -26.53 41.34 -8.58
C SER A 140 -26.03 40.40 -9.68
N ASP A 141 -25.14 40.89 -10.54
CA ASP A 141 -24.39 40.03 -11.44
C ASP A 141 -23.26 39.32 -10.66
N LYS A 142 -23.11 38.01 -10.87
CA LYS A 142 -22.12 37.17 -10.20
C LYS A 142 -21.55 36.12 -11.15
N VAL A 143 -20.24 35.88 -11.03
CA VAL A 143 -19.56 34.84 -11.81
C VAL A 143 -19.81 33.50 -11.15
N LEU A 144 -20.56 32.64 -11.85
CA LEU A 144 -20.73 31.25 -11.50
C LEU A 144 -19.59 30.43 -12.10
N PHE A 145 -18.70 29.93 -11.26
CA PHE A 145 -17.59 29.10 -11.72
C PHE A 145 -18.09 27.70 -12.10
N SER A 146 -17.62 27.17 -13.23
CA SER A 146 -17.86 25.79 -13.61
C SER A 146 -16.81 24.91 -12.92
N SER A 147 -17.24 24.01 -12.07
CA SER A 147 -16.34 23.13 -11.30
C SER A 147 -15.49 22.19 -12.16
N SER A 148 -15.91 21.90 -13.40
CA SER A 148 -15.09 21.22 -14.40
C SER A 148 -13.92 22.05 -14.96
N CYS A 149 -13.85 23.35 -14.62
CA CYS A 149 -12.98 24.33 -15.27
C CYS A 149 -12.15 25.17 -14.29
N VAL A 150 -12.35 25.02 -12.98
CA VAL A 150 -11.60 25.71 -11.92
C VAL A 150 -11.07 24.71 -10.90
N ALA A 151 -10.02 25.10 -10.16
CA ALA A 151 -9.45 24.33 -9.07
C ALA A 151 -9.24 25.23 -7.84
N VAL A 152 -8.95 24.66 -6.67
CA VAL A 152 -8.56 25.41 -5.46
C VAL A 152 -7.10 25.09 -5.14
N GLN A 153 -6.28 26.14 -5.02
CA GLN A 153 -4.88 26.10 -4.60
C GLN A 153 -4.80 26.56 -3.14
N MET A 154 -4.11 25.79 -2.29
CA MET A 154 -3.90 26.15 -0.88
C MET A 154 -2.47 26.64 -0.63
N PRO A 155 -2.20 27.27 0.53
CA PRO A 155 -0.86 27.61 0.99
C PRO A 155 0.01 26.37 1.24
N GLU A 156 1.33 26.57 1.23
CA GLU A 156 2.33 25.51 1.41
C GLU A 156 2.29 24.85 2.81
N ASP A 157 1.72 25.52 3.81
CA ASP A 157 1.64 25.09 5.22
C ASP A 157 0.30 24.46 5.62
N GLN A 158 -0.71 24.43 4.73
CA GLN A 158 -2.06 23.94 5.06
C GLN A 158 -2.55 22.84 4.13
N SER A 159 -2.98 21.72 4.71
CA SER A 159 -3.53 20.55 3.99
C SER A 159 -4.74 20.90 3.11
N PRO A 160 -4.69 20.67 1.79
CA PRO A 160 -5.84 20.83 0.91
C PRO A 160 -6.84 19.68 1.05
N LEU A 161 -8.12 20.04 1.14
CA LEU A 161 -9.23 19.12 0.87
C LEU A 161 -10.16 19.73 -0.18
N ILE A 162 -10.66 18.86 -1.06
CA ILE A 162 -11.89 18.98 -1.86
C ILE A 162 -11.93 20.01 -3.02
N SER A 163 -12.20 19.49 -4.22
CA SER A 163 -12.93 20.16 -5.30
C SER A 163 -14.35 19.59 -5.39
N LEU A 164 -15.34 20.39 -5.79
CA LEU A 164 -16.77 20.07 -5.73
C LEU A 164 -17.40 19.87 -7.10
N SER A 165 -17.69 18.63 -7.50
CA SER A 165 -18.67 18.36 -8.57
C SER A 165 -19.29 16.97 -8.51
N GLY A 166 -20.64 16.91 -8.53
CA GLY A 166 -21.38 15.79 -9.12
C GLY A 166 -22.11 14.82 -8.18
N TYR A 167 -23.19 15.26 -7.49
CA TYR A 167 -24.40 14.44 -7.22
C TYR A 167 -25.60 15.34 -6.77
N PRO A 168 -26.85 14.85 -6.68
CA PRO A 168 -28.06 15.67 -6.68
C PRO A 168 -28.44 16.25 -5.31
N SER A 169 -29.21 17.33 -5.36
CA SER A 169 -29.45 18.29 -4.26
C SER A 169 -30.41 17.86 -3.15
N SER A 170 -30.64 16.55 -2.95
CA SER A 170 -31.60 16.00 -1.98
C SER A 170 -30.97 15.41 -0.71
N LEU A 171 -29.66 15.12 -0.70
CA LEU A 171 -28.97 14.42 0.40
C LEU A 171 -27.89 15.24 1.11
N LEU A 172 -27.69 16.51 0.71
CA LEU A 172 -26.63 17.36 1.24
C LEU A 172 -27.21 18.64 1.86
N SER A 173 -27.21 18.66 3.20
CA SER A 173 -27.47 19.84 4.03
C SER A 173 -26.25 20.09 4.92
N PHE A 174 -25.22 20.72 4.35
CA PHE A 174 -24.08 21.25 5.10
C PHE A 174 -23.99 22.76 4.87
N THR A 175 -23.57 23.49 5.91
CA THR A 175 -23.45 24.95 5.89
C THR A 175 -22.01 25.41 6.05
N MET A 176 -21.11 24.51 6.48
CA MET A 176 -19.70 24.82 6.72
C MET A 176 -18.75 23.77 6.15
N TRP A 177 -17.51 24.21 5.90
CA TRP A 177 -16.44 23.43 5.27
C TRP A 177 -16.01 22.19 6.07
N SER A 178 -16.02 22.28 7.40
CA SER A 178 -15.66 21.19 8.32
C SER A 178 -16.62 20.00 8.25
N GLU A 179 -17.91 20.23 8.00
CA GLU A 179 -18.92 19.18 7.89
C GLU A 179 -18.69 18.30 6.66
N LEU A 180 -18.28 18.92 5.55
CA LEU A 180 -17.98 18.22 4.29
C LEU A 180 -16.75 17.31 4.40
N ILE A 181 -15.75 17.72 5.19
CA ILE A 181 -14.55 16.92 5.49
C ILE A 181 -14.93 15.66 6.28
N LEU A 182 -15.70 15.83 7.36
CA LEU A 182 -16.14 14.72 8.22
C LEU A 182 -16.99 13.68 7.45
N MET A 183 -17.80 14.13 6.48
CA MET A 183 -18.57 13.26 5.61
C MET A 183 -17.71 12.53 4.56
N ALA A 184 -16.65 13.17 4.05
CA ALA A 184 -15.72 12.55 3.11
C ALA A 184 -14.87 11.43 3.74
N GLU A 185 -14.54 11.56 5.03
CA GLU A 185 -13.83 10.52 5.79
C GLU A 185 -14.72 9.32 6.15
N THR A 186 -16.01 9.55 6.35
CA THR A 186 -16.98 8.52 6.81
C THR A 186 -17.70 7.77 5.67
N GLN A 187 -17.56 8.20 4.41
CA GLN A 187 -18.26 7.59 3.27
C GLN A 187 -17.33 7.27 2.08
N PRO A 188 -16.80 6.04 1.95
CA PRO A 188 -15.82 5.70 0.92
C PRO A 188 -16.27 5.97 -0.52
N LYS A 189 -17.55 5.73 -0.84
CA LYS A 189 -18.11 6.01 -2.19
C LYS A 189 -18.07 7.50 -2.55
N LEU A 190 -18.06 8.40 -1.56
CA LEU A 190 -17.94 9.86 -1.77
C LEU A 190 -16.52 10.24 -2.22
N LYS A 191 -15.50 9.53 -1.70
CA LYS A 191 -14.08 9.73 -2.06
C LYS A 191 -13.80 9.42 -3.53
N ASP A 192 -14.35 8.31 -4.03
CA ASP A 192 -14.11 7.84 -5.40
C ASP A 192 -14.87 8.69 -6.45
N LEU A 193 -16.08 9.15 -6.13
CA LEU A 193 -16.90 9.97 -7.03
C LEU A 193 -16.38 11.40 -7.22
N LEU A 194 -15.67 11.96 -6.22
CA LEU A 194 -15.19 13.35 -6.25
C LEU A 194 -13.95 13.61 -7.14
N GLN A 195 -13.40 12.58 -7.81
CA GLN A 195 -12.14 12.65 -8.59
C GLN A 195 -11.04 13.47 -7.88
N ILE A 196 -10.75 13.14 -6.61
CA ILE A 196 -9.77 13.87 -5.78
C ILE A 196 -8.36 13.65 -6.34
N ARG A 197 -7.91 14.54 -7.24
CA ARG A 197 -6.57 14.51 -7.83
C ARG A 197 -5.60 15.33 -6.99
N ARG A 198 -4.50 14.69 -6.56
CA ARG A 198 -3.33 15.38 -6.02
C ARG A 198 -2.60 16.13 -7.13
N VAL A 199 -2.43 17.43 -6.91
CA VAL A 199 -1.52 18.35 -7.59
C VAL A 199 -1.08 19.31 -6.47
N ASP A 200 0.06 19.17 -5.79
CA ASP A 200 1.21 18.29 -6.05
C ASP A 200 1.78 17.70 -4.75
N ASN A 201 2.02 16.38 -4.77
CA ASN A 201 3.11 15.80 -3.96
C ASN A 201 3.91 14.77 -4.77
N ILE A 202 3.81 14.88 -6.11
CA ILE A 202 4.81 14.40 -7.05
C ILE A 202 5.83 15.55 -7.13
N GLN A 203 6.59 15.74 -6.05
CA GLN A 203 7.55 16.84 -5.97
C GLN A 203 8.46 16.85 -7.19
N GLU A 204 8.79 18.05 -7.65
CA GLU A 204 9.75 18.26 -8.72
C GLU A 204 11.07 17.52 -8.43
N TYR A 205 11.74 17.12 -9.51
CA TYR A 205 13.07 16.55 -9.46
C TYR A 205 14.08 17.66 -9.10
N THR A 206 14.15 18.01 -7.82
CA THR A 206 15.18 18.91 -7.30
C THR A 206 16.54 18.22 -7.30
N SER A 207 17.62 19.00 -7.38
CA SER A 207 18.99 18.51 -7.21
C SER A 207 19.16 17.70 -5.93
N ASP A 208 18.44 18.11 -4.88
CA ASP A 208 18.65 17.63 -3.52
C ASP A 208 17.91 16.31 -3.31
N ASN A 209 16.70 16.17 -3.87
CA ASN A 209 15.98 14.91 -3.98
C ASN A 209 16.78 13.86 -4.79
N ALA A 210 17.46 14.29 -5.86
CA ALA A 210 18.33 13.42 -6.65
C ALA A 210 19.59 12.98 -5.87
N GLN A 211 20.21 13.90 -5.11
CA GLN A 211 21.33 13.59 -4.22
C GLN A 211 20.91 12.64 -3.08
N LEU A 212 19.76 12.86 -2.45
CA LEU A 212 19.21 11.98 -1.43
C LEU A 212 18.92 10.59 -2.01
N ASN A 213 18.36 10.50 -3.22
CA ASN A 213 18.14 9.23 -3.90
C ASN A 213 19.46 8.48 -4.15
N ARG A 214 20.52 9.20 -4.53
CA ARG A 214 21.87 8.63 -4.68
C ARG A 214 22.44 8.14 -3.34
N LYS A 215 22.25 8.88 -2.24
CA LYS A 215 22.65 8.43 -0.88
C LYS A 215 21.93 7.14 -0.49
N LEU A 216 20.61 7.05 -0.68
CA LEU A 216 19.81 5.85 -0.41
C LEU A 216 20.25 4.63 -1.25
N LEU A 217 20.58 4.84 -2.53
CA LEU A 217 21.17 3.80 -3.38
C LEU A 217 22.55 3.33 -2.89
N MET A 218 23.37 4.26 -2.40
CA MET A 218 24.74 4.01 -1.94
C MET A 218 24.85 3.57 -0.46
N ALA A 219 23.73 3.43 0.26
CA ALA A 219 23.69 2.84 1.59
C ALA A 219 24.42 1.48 1.61
N LYS A 220 25.26 1.26 2.63
CA LYS A 220 26.06 0.04 2.81
C LYS A 220 25.26 -1.10 3.43
N ASP A 221 24.35 -0.74 4.34
CA ASP A 221 23.52 -1.67 5.11
C ASP A 221 22.12 -1.11 5.39
N LEU A 222 21.30 -1.94 6.04
CA LEU A 222 19.93 -1.60 6.41
C LEU A 222 19.87 -0.52 7.50
N GLN A 223 20.81 -0.47 8.44
CA GLN A 223 20.80 0.49 9.55
C GLN A 223 21.11 1.91 9.04
N GLU A 224 22.11 2.05 8.17
CA GLU A 224 22.45 3.30 7.49
C GLU A 224 21.29 3.79 6.62
N LEU A 225 20.66 2.88 5.85
CA LEU A 225 19.48 3.20 5.04
C LEU A 225 18.31 3.70 5.89
N LEU A 226 17.96 2.98 6.95
CA LEU A 226 16.85 3.32 7.84
C LEU A 226 17.10 4.61 8.62
N ARG A 227 18.35 4.88 9.00
CA ARG A 227 18.74 6.18 9.59
C ARG A 227 18.54 7.33 8.60
N MET A 228 19.01 7.19 7.36
CA MET A 228 18.82 8.23 6.33
C MET A 228 17.34 8.51 6.04
N VAL A 229 16.50 7.47 6.01
CA VAL A 229 15.03 7.63 5.88
C VAL A 229 14.45 8.38 7.09
N GLU A 230 14.88 8.07 8.31
CA GLU A 230 14.40 8.75 9.51
C GLU A 230 14.76 10.24 9.53
N GLU A 231 16.02 10.57 9.21
CA GLU A 231 16.61 11.91 9.21
C GLU A 231 15.96 12.85 8.19
N ASN A 232 15.53 12.33 7.03
CA ASN A 232 15.02 13.14 5.91
C ASN A 232 13.50 12.96 5.71
N VAL A 233 12.75 12.48 6.71
CA VAL A 233 11.35 12.03 6.53
C VAL A 233 10.43 13.06 5.88
N PHE A 234 10.61 14.35 6.20
CA PHE A 234 9.78 15.44 5.69
C PHE A 234 10.12 15.82 4.24
N ASP A 235 11.30 15.40 3.75
CA ASP A 235 11.84 15.68 2.42
C ASP A 235 11.75 14.46 1.48
N LEU A 236 11.20 13.32 1.94
CA LEU A 236 11.11 12.10 1.15
C LEU A 236 10.04 12.20 0.06
N ASN A 237 10.47 12.29 -1.20
CA ASN A 237 9.56 12.14 -2.33
C ASN A 237 9.31 10.67 -2.72
N GLN A 238 8.36 10.46 -3.64
CA GLN A 238 7.98 9.14 -4.16
C GLN A 238 9.15 8.28 -4.68
N TYR A 239 10.19 8.89 -5.27
CA TYR A 239 11.35 8.19 -5.80
C TYR A 239 12.28 7.77 -4.65
N ASN A 240 12.46 8.63 -3.64
CA ASN A 240 13.25 8.30 -2.46
C ASN A 240 12.63 7.13 -1.68
N ILE A 241 11.31 7.16 -1.45
CA ILE A 241 10.57 6.08 -0.77
C ILE A 241 10.66 4.76 -1.56
N ARG A 242 10.42 4.80 -2.88
CA ARG A 242 10.55 3.60 -3.75
C ARG A 242 11.96 3.03 -3.78
N THR A 243 12.99 3.87 -3.77
CA THR A 243 14.39 3.44 -3.66
C THR A 243 14.67 2.82 -2.29
N ALA A 244 14.21 3.45 -1.21
CA ALA A 244 14.41 2.94 0.15
C ALA A 244 13.76 1.57 0.35
N ILE A 245 12.51 1.37 -0.09
CA ILE A 245 11.82 0.08 0.09
C ILE A 245 12.46 -1.05 -0.72
N ASP A 246 12.91 -0.82 -1.98
CA ASP A 246 13.63 -1.85 -2.75
C ASP A 246 15.02 -2.14 -2.15
N ARG A 247 15.76 -1.12 -1.71
CA ARG A 247 17.06 -1.31 -1.03
C ARG A 247 16.90 -2.09 0.28
N ALA A 248 15.90 -1.76 1.10
CA ALA A 248 15.59 -2.49 2.33
C ALA A 248 15.27 -3.96 2.03
N GLY A 249 14.38 -4.23 1.06
CA GLY A 249 14.04 -5.60 0.64
C GLY A 249 15.26 -6.39 0.12
N ARG A 250 16.21 -5.74 -0.58
CA ARG A 250 17.46 -6.39 -1.01
C ARG A 250 18.39 -6.72 0.16
N PHE A 251 18.50 -5.84 1.15
CA PHE A 251 19.29 -6.13 2.36
C PHE A 251 18.72 -7.33 3.13
N VAL A 252 17.40 -7.37 3.33
CA VAL A 252 16.74 -8.50 4.00
C VAL A 252 16.91 -9.80 3.21
N ALA A 253 16.66 -9.82 1.91
CA ALA A 253 16.88 -11.02 1.08
C ALA A 253 18.35 -11.51 1.11
N THR A 254 19.31 -10.58 1.16
CA THR A 254 20.75 -10.92 1.30
C THR A 254 21.05 -11.49 2.70
N ARG A 255 20.39 -10.99 3.75
CA ARG A 255 20.46 -11.54 5.11
C ARG A 255 19.93 -12.97 5.17
N THR A 256 18.74 -13.26 4.66
CA THR A 256 18.17 -14.62 4.66
C THR A 256 19.07 -15.61 3.93
N THR A 257 19.60 -15.22 2.76
CA THR A 257 20.53 -16.06 1.97
C THR A 257 21.85 -16.34 2.69
N ARG A 258 22.34 -15.44 3.56
CA ARG A 258 23.58 -15.61 4.32
C ARG A 258 23.37 -16.22 5.72
N ALA A 259 22.23 -15.99 6.36
CA ALA A 259 21.88 -16.59 7.65
C ALA A 259 21.82 -18.11 7.52
N ASN A 260 21.25 -18.63 6.43
CA ASN A 260 21.23 -20.06 6.09
C ASN A 260 22.63 -20.68 5.85
N LEU A 261 23.71 -19.88 5.89
CA LEU A 261 25.11 -20.32 5.84
C LEU A 261 25.86 -20.08 7.18
N LEU A 262 25.23 -19.40 8.14
CA LEU A 262 25.88 -18.83 9.34
C LEU A 262 25.09 -19.04 10.64
N THR A 263 24.10 -19.94 10.68
CA THR A 263 23.44 -20.38 11.93
C THR A 263 24.34 -21.28 12.78
N VAL A 264 25.50 -20.75 13.16
CA VAL A 264 26.35 -21.17 14.28
C VAL A 264 26.81 -19.87 14.95
N SER A 265 26.11 -19.44 15.99
CA SER A 265 26.49 -18.30 16.81
C SER A 265 26.41 -18.67 18.28
N HIS A 266 27.56 -18.61 18.95
CA HIS A 266 27.78 -18.89 20.37
C HIS A 266 26.59 -18.59 21.29
N ILE A 267 26.23 -19.59 22.10
CA ILE A 267 25.64 -19.39 23.42
C ILE A 267 26.80 -19.03 24.36
N ASP A 268 26.59 -18.07 25.27
CA ASP A 268 27.58 -17.79 26.32
C ASP A 268 27.69 -18.98 27.28
N SER A 269 28.91 -19.50 27.44
CA SER A 269 29.19 -20.77 28.10
C SER A 269 29.18 -20.66 29.63
N THR A 270 28.00 -20.57 30.23
CA THR A 270 27.81 -20.68 31.69
C THR A 270 26.62 -21.55 32.11
N SER A 271 25.69 -21.86 31.22
CA SER A 271 24.66 -22.90 31.41
C SER A 271 25.16 -24.25 30.89
N LYS A 272 24.80 -25.34 31.58
CA LYS A 272 24.97 -26.68 31.02
C LYS A 272 24.03 -26.80 29.82
N SER A 273 24.54 -27.13 28.63
CA SER A 273 23.65 -27.32 27.49
C SER A 273 22.71 -28.49 27.73
N GLU A 274 21.45 -28.31 27.34
CA GLU A 274 20.41 -29.35 27.33
C GLU A 274 20.56 -30.29 26.12
N ALA A 275 21.34 -29.91 25.09
CA ALA A 275 21.57 -30.68 23.88
C ALA A 275 23.04 -31.16 23.79
N PRO A 276 23.31 -32.48 23.67
CA PRO A 276 24.68 -33.02 23.62
C PRO A 276 25.54 -32.52 22.44
N GLU A 277 24.95 -31.98 21.37
CA GLU A 277 25.71 -31.51 20.20
C GLU A 277 26.13 -30.03 20.25
N ASP A 278 25.68 -29.24 21.22
CA ASP A 278 26.15 -27.84 21.34
C ASP A 278 27.66 -27.80 21.64
N ASP A 279 28.20 -28.81 22.34
CA ASP A 279 29.65 -29.02 22.54
C ASP A 279 30.39 -29.40 21.24
N LEU A 280 29.71 -30.02 20.27
CA LEU A 280 30.27 -30.39 18.96
C LEU A 280 30.18 -29.25 17.94
N LEU A 281 29.23 -28.33 18.12
CA LEU A 281 29.07 -27.12 17.30
C LEU A 281 29.95 -25.96 17.75
N ALA A 282 30.67 -26.10 18.87
CA ALA A 282 31.63 -25.13 19.42
C ALA A 282 32.94 -24.97 18.60
N VAL A 283 32.93 -25.27 17.29
CA VAL A 283 34.07 -25.02 16.40
C VAL A 283 34.11 -23.53 16.04
N PRO A 284 35.19 -22.78 16.36
CA PRO A 284 35.27 -21.35 16.08
C PRO A 284 35.39 -21.10 14.58
N SER A 285 34.26 -20.77 13.94
CA SER A 285 34.22 -20.35 12.55
C SER A 285 35.04 -19.05 12.36
N PRO A 286 35.98 -18.96 11.40
CA PRO A 286 36.86 -17.80 11.28
C PRO A 286 36.08 -16.49 11.05
N ALA A 287 36.17 -15.57 12.02
CA ALA A 287 35.45 -14.31 12.01
C ALA A 287 35.99 -13.33 10.94
N LEU A 288 35.53 -13.48 9.70
CA LEU A 288 35.85 -12.58 8.58
C LEU A 288 34.82 -11.47 8.35
N PHE A 289 33.75 -11.41 9.17
CA PHE A 289 32.72 -10.37 9.05
C PHE A 289 32.35 -9.82 10.44
N PRO A 290 32.05 -8.50 10.55
CA PRO A 290 31.68 -7.90 11.83
C PRO A 290 30.39 -8.53 12.36
N LYS A 291 30.41 -8.95 13.63
CA LYS A 291 29.25 -9.52 14.33
C LYS A 291 28.11 -8.50 14.33
N TRP A 292 27.05 -8.74 13.56
CA TRP A 292 25.79 -8.02 13.70
C TRP A 292 24.92 -8.74 14.74
N SER A 293 24.29 -7.98 15.65
CA SER A 293 23.46 -8.54 16.71
C SER A 293 22.25 -9.29 16.13
N ALA A 294 21.96 -10.49 16.63
CA ALA A 294 20.85 -11.31 16.15
C ALA A 294 19.50 -10.58 16.27
N LYS A 295 19.32 -9.81 17.35
CA LYS A 295 18.16 -8.94 17.58
C LYS A 295 18.39 -7.58 16.86
N PRO A 296 17.43 -7.11 16.03
CA PRO A 296 17.42 -5.72 15.59
C PRO A 296 17.24 -4.82 16.82
N ASN A 297 17.91 -3.66 16.85
CA ASN A 297 17.70 -2.70 17.92
C ASN A 297 16.23 -2.21 17.87
N ALA A 298 15.58 -1.99 19.02
CA ALA A 298 14.21 -1.45 19.06
C ALA A 298 14.08 -0.14 18.26
N LEU A 299 15.16 0.64 18.22
CA LEU A 299 15.30 1.84 17.40
C LEU A 299 15.33 1.55 15.89
N ASP A 300 15.97 0.47 15.43
CA ASP A 300 15.93 0.06 14.02
C ASP A 300 14.55 -0.49 13.63
N THR A 301 13.89 -1.24 14.52
CA THR A 301 12.50 -1.69 14.33
C THR A 301 11.55 -0.49 14.19
N LYS A 302 11.71 0.55 15.03
CA LYS A 302 10.95 1.80 14.92
C LYS A 302 11.19 2.51 13.58
N ARG A 303 12.44 2.59 13.11
CA ARG A 303 12.78 3.18 11.81
C ARG A 303 12.23 2.39 10.63
N PHE A 304 12.26 1.06 10.72
CA PHE A 304 11.66 0.18 9.72
C PHE A 304 10.17 0.47 9.58
N TRP A 305 9.42 0.51 10.69
CA TRP A 305 7.99 0.82 10.64
C TRP A 305 7.71 2.24 10.14
N LYS A 306 8.55 3.23 10.49
CA LYS A 306 8.48 4.59 9.89
C LYS A 306 8.62 4.57 8.36
N LEU A 307 9.50 3.74 7.79
CA LEU A 307 9.59 3.56 6.31
C LEU A 307 8.32 2.90 5.74
N ILE A 308 7.71 1.95 6.45
CA ILE A 308 6.46 1.34 6.03
C ILE A 308 5.31 2.34 6.08
N ASP A 309 5.24 3.19 7.11
CA ASP A 309 4.22 4.23 7.24
C ASP A 309 4.33 5.28 6.12
N GLU A 310 5.55 5.70 5.73
CA GLU A 310 5.74 6.55 4.53
C GLU A 310 5.42 5.82 3.22
N THR A 311 5.65 4.51 3.15
CA THR A 311 5.24 3.69 2.00
C THR A 311 3.71 3.58 1.90
N GLU A 312 3.02 3.47 3.03
CA GLU A 312 1.56 3.47 3.15
C GLU A 312 0.96 4.83 2.77
N LYS A 313 1.60 5.94 3.18
CA LYS A 313 1.27 7.30 2.74
C LYS A 313 1.58 7.55 1.26
N LEU A 314 2.56 6.85 0.67
CA LEU A 314 2.78 6.88 -0.77
C LEU A 314 1.68 6.10 -1.52
N VAL A 315 1.23 4.97 -0.97
CA VAL A 315 0.27 4.07 -1.63
C VAL A 315 -1.19 4.53 -1.51
N ASN A 316 -1.66 5.06 -0.39
CA ASN A 316 -3.08 5.44 -0.21
C ASN A 316 -3.55 6.68 -1.00
N PHE A 317 -2.66 7.24 -1.81
CA PHE A 317 -2.51 8.69 -1.83
C PHE A 317 -1.70 9.16 -3.06
N GLY A 318 -0.52 8.57 -3.29
CA GLY A 318 0.35 8.82 -4.45
C GLY A 318 0.40 7.67 -5.45
N ILE A 319 -0.48 6.67 -5.34
CA ILE A 319 -0.42 5.45 -6.19
C ILE A 319 -0.58 5.72 -7.69
N ALA A 320 -1.25 6.80 -8.08
CA ALA A 320 -1.30 7.27 -9.47
C ALA A 320 0.08 7.61 -10.07
N ALA A 321 1.12 7.80 -9.24
CA ALA A 321 2.50 7.96 -9.69
C ALA A 321 3.16 6.66 -10.16
N PHE A 322 2.59 5.49 -9.84
CA PHE A 322 3.04 4.18 -10.33
C PHE A 322 2.48 3.97 -11.75
N LYS A 323 2.98 4.77 -12.69
CA LYS A 323 2.52 4.85 -14.07
C LYS A 323 2.80 3.58 -14.91
N THR A 324 3.55 2.61 -14.40
CA THR A 324 4.00 1.41 -15.12
C THR A 324 3.85 0.14 -14.28
N GLY A 325 3.56 -0.98 -14.95
CA GLY A 325 3.56 -2.32 -14.33
C GLY A 325 4.86 -2.67 -13.61
N SER A 326 5.99 -2.22 -14.15
CA SER A 326 7.32 -2.36 -13.55
C SER A 326 7.46 -1.60 -12.23
N ALA A 327 6.78 -0.46 -12.06
CA ALA A 327 6.78 0.25 -10.79
C ALA A 327 6.00 -0.53 -9.71
N MET A 328 4.81 -1.04 -10.08
CA MET A 328 3.92 -1.81 -9.21
C MET A 328 4.52 -3.15 -8.79
N SER A 329 5.06 -3.91 -9.74
CA SER A 329 5.69 -5.20 -9.46
C SER A 329 6.96 -5.07 -8.61
N ASN A 330 7.75 -4.00 -8.78
CA ASN A 330 8.93 -3.74 -7.95
C ASN A 330 8.56 -3.43 -6.49
N ILE A 331 7.59 -2.54 -6.22
CA ILE A 331 7.18 -2.26 -4.84
C ILE A 331 6.58 -3.49 -4.17
N THR A 332 5.72 -4.25 -4.86
CA THR A 332 5.12 -5.47 -4.29
C THR A 332 6.16 -6.56 -4.05
N THR A 333 7.18 -6.67 -4.92
CA THR A 333 8.34 -7.55 -4.70
C THR A 333 9.17 -7.12 -3.48
N ALA A 334 9.32 -5.82 -3.25
CA ALA A 334 10.00 -5.30 -2.07
C ALA A 334 9.22 -5.63 -0.78
N LEU A 335 7.91 -5.38 -0.76
CA LEU A 335 7.03 -5.75 0.36
C LEU A 335 7.06 -7.26 0.64
N MET A 336 7.13 -8.10 -0.40
CA MET A 336 7.26 -9.56 -0.27
C MET A 336 8.58 -9.98 0.38
N ARG A 337 9.70 -9.34 0.04
CA ARG A 337 11.01 -9.58 0.71
C ARG A 337 11.06 -9.08 2.15
N LEU A 338 10.23 -8.09 2.49
CA LEU A 338 10.14 -7.50 3.83
C LEU A 338 9.05 -8.15 4.70
N GLY A 339 8.24 -9.06 4.15
CA GLY A 339 7.15 -9.70 4.86
C GLY A 339 5.99 -8.78 5.25
N VAL A 340 5.80 -7.65 4.55
CA VAL A 340 4.84 -6.61 4.96
C VAL A 340 3.45 -6.90 4.37
N GLY A 341 2.57 -7.47 5.19
CA GLY A 341 1.21 -7.91 4.82
C GLY A 341 0.08 -6.90 5.03
N ARG A 342 0.38 -5.60 5.25
CA ARG A 342 -0.63 -4.57 5.58
C ARG A 342 -1.71 -4.42 4.51
N THR A 343 -2.97 -4.70 4.88
CA THR A 343 -4.14 -4.54 4.00
C THR A 343 -4.27 -3.13 3.44
N SER A 344 -3.99 -2.10 4.25
CA SER A 344 -4.00 -0.69 3.85
C SER A 344 -2.95 -0.30 2.79
N ILE A 345 -1.95 -1.17 2.54
CA ILE A 345 -0.99 -1.04 1.44
C ILE A 345 -1.41 -1.95 0.28
N LEU A 346 -1.74 -3.20 0.57
CA LEU A 346 -2.00 -4.22 -0.45
C LEU A 346 -3.33 -4.03 -1.21
N GLN A 347 -4.37 -3.46 -0.56
CA GLN A 347 -5.66 -3.21 -1.18
C GLN A 347 -5.59 -2.09 -2.25
N PRO A 348 -5.03 -0.88 -1.99
CA PRO A 348 -4.82 0.10 -3.04
C PRO A 348 -3.90 -0.41 -4.16
N VAL A 349 -2.88 -1.21 -3.82
CA VAL A 349 -1.98 -1.84 -4.81
C VAL A 349 -2.76 -2.75 -5.75
N ALA A 350 -3.63 -3.61 -5.24
CA ALA A 350 -4.48 -4.47 -6.06
C ALA A 350 -5.49 -3.66 -6.91
N ALA A 351 -6.16 -2.66 -6.32
CA ALA A 351 -7.11 -1.80 -7.02
C ALA A 351 -6.46 -1.05 -8.20
N GLN A 352 -5.26 -0.48 -8.00
CA GLN A 352 -4.49 0.15 -9.06
C GLN A 352 -4.08 -0.84 -10.15
N THR A 353 -3.69 -2.07 -9.79
CA THR A 353 -3.37 -3.12 -10.75
C THR A 353 -4.58 -3.47 -11.63
N VAL A 354 -5.77 -3.61 -11.05
CA VAL A 354 -7.02 -3.83 -11.80
C VAL A 354 -7.33 -2.64 -12.72
N TYR A 355 -7.22 -1.41 -12.22
CA TYR A 355 -7.41 -0.20 -13.02
C TYR A 355 -6.44 -0.11 -14.22
N MET A 356 -5.16 -0.44 -14.01
CA MET A 356 -4.13 -0.42 -15.06
C MET A 356 -4.28 -1.54 -16.10
N LEU A 357 -4.92 -2.66 -15.74
CA LEU A 357 -5.32 -3.73 -16.67
C LEU A 357 -6.54 -3.34 -17.49
N GLN A 358 -7.53 -2.70 -16.87
CA GLN A 358 -8.83 -2.39 -17.48
C GLN A 358 -8.87 -1.07 -18.28
N SER A 359 -7.83 -0.23 -18.18
CA SER A 359 -7.75 1.00 -18.97
C SER A 359 -7.60 0.72 -20.48
N GLU A 360 -8.22 1.55 -21.33
CA GLU A 360 -8.22 1.43 -22.80
C GLU A 360 -6.84 1.18 -23.43
N ASN A 361 -5.78 1.70 -22.81
CA ASN A 361 -4.39 1.40 -23.13
C ASN A 361 -3.73 0.83 -21.88
N PRO A 362 -3.68 -0.52 -21.70
CA PRO A 362 -3.15 -1.15 -20.50
C PRO A 362 -1.72 -0.73 -20.20
N LYS A 363 -1.46 -0.34 -18.94
CA LYS A 363 -0.14 0.17 -18.48
C LYS A 363 0.66 -0.86 -17.70
N ILE A 364 0.18 -2.09 -17.68
CA ILE A 364 0.74 -3.25 -17.00
C ILE A 364 0.47 -4.48 -17.87
N SER A 365 1.49 -5.30 -18.10
CA SER A 365 1.32 -6.61 -18.76
C SER A 365 0.65 -7.61 -17.83
N ALA A 366 -0.05 -8.63 -18.35
CA ALA A 366 -0.68 -9.64 -17.50
C ALA A 366 0.34 -10.42 -16.66
N HIS A 367 1.58 -10.60 -17.16
CA HIS A 367 2.72 -11.11 -16.38
C HIS A 367 3.03 -10.24 -15.15
N GLU A 368 3.18 -8.92 -15.32
CA GLU A 368 3.47 -7.99 -14.21
C GLU A 368 2.32 -7.94 -13.20
N ALA A 369 1.07 -7.90 -13.69
CA ALA A 369 -0.11 -7.96 -12.84
C ALA A 369 -0.14 -9.26 -12.02
N CYS A 370 0.18 -10.41 -12.64
CA CYS A 370 0.30 -11.68 -11.93
C CYS A 370 1.33 -11.63 -10.80
N MET A 371 2.50 -11.02 -11.01
CA MET A 371 3.49 -10.88 -9.94
C MET A 371 2.94 -10.04 -8.76
N VAL A 372 2.17 -8.98 -9.04
CA VAL A 372 1.52 -8.16 -8.00
C VAL A 372 0.45 -8.96 -7.25
N VAL A 373 -0.56 -9.51 -7.94
CA VAL A 373 -1.68 -10.19 -7.27
C VAL A 373 -1.27 -11.50 -6.58
N THR A 374 -0.25 -12.19 -7.11
CA THR A 374 0.37 -13.35 -6.44
C THR A 374 1.02 -12.95 -5.12
N ALA A 375 1.75 -11.84 -5.10
CA ALA A 375 2.39 -11.34 -3.89
C ALA A 375 1.37 -10.81 -2.87
N VAL A 376 0.30 -10.14 -3.31
CA VAL A 376 -0.84 -9.74 -2.45
C VAL A 376 -1.49 -10.97 -1.80
N ALA A 377 -1.87 -11.98 -2.59
CA ALA A 377 -2.49 -13.20 -2.07
C ALA A 377 -1.57 -14.01 -1.14
N HIS A 378 -0.25 -13.94 -1.36
CA HIS A 378 0.76 -14.58 -0.50
C HIS A 378 0.96 -13.84 0.83
N LEU A 379 1.03 -12.51 0.79
CA LEU A 379 1.38 -11.65 1.93
C LEU A 379 0.24 -11.40 2.90
N LEU A 380 -1.02 -11.34 2.44
CA LEU A 380 -2.17 -11.08 3.30
C LEU A 380 -2.32 -12.16 4.39
N PRO A 381 -2.86 -11.82 5.58
CA PRO A 381 -3.18 -12.80 6.61
C PRO A 381 -4.44 -13.61 6.22
N ARG A 382 -4.63 -14.80 6.81
CA ARG A 382 -5.67 -15.77 6.42
C ARG A 382 -7.08 -15.18 6.40
N GLU A 383 -7.38 -14.28 7.33
CA GLU A 383 -8.68 -13.62 7.48
C GLU A 383 -8.94 -12.60 6.37
N SER A 384 -7.89 -11.97 5.85
CA SER A 384 -8.00 -10.95 4.79
C SER A 384 -7.91 -11.53 3.37
N ARG A 385 -7.27 -12.68 3.18
CA ARG A 385 -7.11 -13.31 1.86
C ARG A 385 -8.43 -13.63 1.15
N ARG A 386 -9.49 -13.95 1.91
CA ARG A 386 -10.81 -14.31 1.36
C ARG A 386 -11.70 -13.10 1.03
N GLN A 387 -11.20 -11.87 1.16
CA GLN A 387 -11.96 -10.66 0.84
C GLN A 387 -12.17 -10.53 -0.68
N GLU A 388 -13.35 -10.04 -1.07
CA GLU A 388 -13.82 -10.03 -2.47
C GLU A 388 -12.84 -9.36 -3.44
N TRP A 389 -12.29 -8.19 -3.06
CA TRP A 389 -11.33 -7.44 -3.86
C TRP A 389 -10.04 -8.23 -4.22
N VAL A 390 -9.64 -9.19 -3.38
CA VAL A 390 -8.48 -10.06 -3.66
C VAL A 390 -8.82 -11.03 -4.79
N VAL A 391 -10.02 -11.63 -4.72
CA VAL A 391 -10.53 -12.57 -5.71
C VAL A 391 -10.83 -11.85 -7.03
N GLU A 392 -11.36 -10.62 -6.99
CA GLU A 392 -11.55 -9.76 -8.16
C GLU A 392 -10.22 -9.46 -8.85
N ALA A 393 -9.18 -9.08 -8.11
CA ALA A 393 -7.86 -8.79 -8.68
C ALA A 393 -7.22 -10.03 -9.33
N LEU A 394 -7.36 -11.20 -8.70
CA LEU A 394 -6.91 -12.49 -9.27
C LEU A 394 -7.70 -12.83 -10.55
N ARG A 395 -9.03 -12.68 -10.56
CA ARG A 395 -9.89 -12.93 -11.75
C ARG A 395 -9.65 -11.94 -12.88
N ALA A 396 -9.42 -10.66 -12.59
CA ALA A 396 -9.07 -9.65 -13.60
C ALA A 396 -7.74 -9.99 -14.28
N THR A 397 -6.74 -10.40 -13.49
CA THR A 397 -5.44 -10.86 -14.00
C THR A 397 -5.56 -12.15 -14.81
N SER A 398 -6.36 -13.12 -14.34
CA SER A 398 -6.67 -14.37 -15.04
C SER A 398 -7.23 -14.12 -16.44
N LYS A 399 -8.30 -13.30 -16.53
CA LYS A 399 -8.89 -12.90 -17.82
C LYS A 399 -7.88 -12.24 -18.76
N SER A 400 -6.99 -11.39 -18.23
CA SER A 400 -5.95 -10.75 -19.04
C SER A 400 -4.91 -11.75 -19.58
N ILE A 401 -4.49 -12.74 -18.79
CA ILE A 401 -3.55 -13.79 -19.23
C ILE A 401 -4.19 -14.65 -20.32
N LEU A 402 -5.45 -15.05 -20.14
CA LEU A 402 -6.18 -15.86 -21.13
C LEU A 402 -6.36 -15.08 -22.45
N ALA A 403 -6.71 -13.79 -22.37
CA ALA A 403 -6.79 -12.92 -23.54
C ALA A 403 -5.44 -12.75 -24.26
N GLU A 404 -4.33 -12.54 -23.54
CA GLU A 404 -2.98 -12.47 -24.15
C GLU A 404 -2.60 -13.79 -24.86
N LEU A 405 -2.95 -14.95 -24.30
CA LEU A 405 -2.66 -16.26 -24.90
C LEU A 405 -3.47 -16.49 -26.19
N ASP A 406 -4.75 -16.15 -26.19
CA ASP A 406 -5.68 -16.47 -27.27
C ASP A 406 -5.72 -15.43 -28.41
N ALA A 407 -5.38 -14.17 -28.14
CA ALA A 407 -5.42 -13.12 -29.17
C ALA A 407 -4.37 -13.35 -30.29
N GLU A 408 -4.80 -13.33 -31.55
CA GLU A 408 -3.92 -13.56 -32.72
C GLU A 408 -2.83 -12.49 -32.87
N ASN A 409 -3.12 -11.25 -32.46
CA ASN A 409 -2.23 -10.10 -32.59
C ASN A 409 -1.19 -9.96 -31.46
N THR A 410 -1.24 -10.80 -30.41
CA THR A 410 -0.26 -10.76 -29.31
C THR A 410 1.05 -11.41 -29.73
N SER A 411 2.19 -10.77 -29.43
CA SER A 411 3.50 -11.27 -29.86
C SER A 411 3.84 -12.62 -29.21
N ALA A 412 4.69 -13.41 -29.89
CA ALA A 412 5.15 -14.69 -29.36
C ALA A 412 5.86 -14.55 -27.98
N GLU A 413 6.53 -13.42 -27.75
CA GLU A 413 7.23 -13.15 -26.49
C GLU A 413 6.25 -12.85 -25.34
N GLU A 414 5.18 -12.11 -25.61
CA GLU A 414 4.09 -11.86 -24.65
C GLU A 414 3.33 -13.15 -24.33
N LYS A 415 2.96 -13.95 -25.36
CA LYS A 415 2.34 -15.27 -25.16
C LYS A 415 3.21 -16.20 -24.31
N GLN A 416 4.52 -16.19 -24.53
CA GLN A 416 5.44 -16.93 -23.67
C GLN A 416 5.38 -16.41 -22.23
N ARG A 417 5.51 -15.09 -22.00
CA ARG A 417 5.45 -14.49 -20.64
C ARG A 417 4.11 -14.78 -19.94
N ALA A 418 3.00 -14.80 -20.66
CA ALA A 418 1.68 -15.18 -20.14
C ALA A 418 1.65 -16.68 -19.71
N ALA A 419 2.19 -17.58 -20.54
CA ALA A 419 2.29 -19.01 -20.19
C ALA A 419 3.16 -19.27 -18.96
N GLU A 420 4.22 -18.47 -18.75
CA GLU A 420 5.11 -18.57 -17.59
C GLU A 420 4.42 -18.30 -16.24
N VAL A 421 3.29 -17.58 -16.24
CA VAL A 421 2.58 -17.15 -15.01
C VAL A 421 1.28 -17.90 -14.72
N LEU A 422 0.84 -18.81 -15.60
CA LEU A 422 -0.34 -19.66 -15.39
C LEU A 422 -0.29 -20.43 -14.05
N VAL A 423 0.82 -21.14 -13.79
CA VAL A 423 0.99 -21.95 -12.57
C VAL A 423 1.11 -21.09 -11.30
N PRO A 424 1.90 -19.99 -11.26
CA PRO A 424 1.88 -19.04 -10.15
C PRO A 424 0.48 -18.47 -9.84
N LEU A 425 -0.30 -18.10 -10.85
CA LEU A 425 -1.63 -17.53 -10.63
C LEU A 425 -2.61 -18.60 -10.10
N ALA A 426 -2.65 -19.78 -10.71
CA ALA A 426 -3.49 -20.89 -10.26
C ALA A 426 -3.19 -21.25 -8.79
N ARG A 427 -1.90 -21.29 -8.39
CA ARG A 427 -1.50 -21.48 -6.98
C ARG A 427 -1.97 -20.34 -6.06
N SER A 428 -2.09 -19.11 -6.56
CA SER A 428 -2.56 -17.97 -5.76
C SER A 428 -4.06 -18.03 -5.48
N PHE A 429 -4.86 -18.59 -6.40
CA PHE A 429 -6.26 -18.92 -6.13
C PHE A 429 -6.42 -19.88 -4.93
N LEU A 430 -5.47 -20.80 -4.73
CA LEU A 430 -5.46 -21.73 -3.59
C LEU A 430 -5.12 -21.06 -2.25
N PHE A 431 -4.40 -19.92 -2.26
CA PHE A 431 -4.14 -19.15 -1.04
C PHE A 431 -5.37 -18.41 -0.53
N VAL A 432 -6.29 -18.06 -1.44
CA VAL A 432 -7.56 -17.37 -1.13
C VAL A 432 -8.76 -18.33 -1.07
N GLU A 433 -8.51 -19.64 -1.17
CA GLU A 433 -9.54 -20.71 -1.16
C GLU A 433 -10.63 -20.52 -2.23
N SER A 434 -10.23 -20.03 -3.41
CA SER A 434 -11.09 -19.85 -4.58
C SER A 434 -10.60 -20.69 -5.76
N PHE A 435 -11.42 -20.79 -6.80
CA PHE A 435 -11.11 -21.53 -8.02
C PHE A 435 -11.54 -20.71 -9.24
N ASP A 436 -10.71 -20.71 -10.27
CA ASP A 436 -10.97 -20.07 -11.57
C ASP A 436 -10.91 -21.18 -12.62
N GLU A 437 -12.09 -21.63 -13.05
CA GLU A 437 -12.20 -22.85 -13.86
C GLU A 437 -11.50 -22.70 -15.21
N ASP A 438 -11.65 -21.55 -15.87
CA ASP A 438 -11.05 -21.27 -17.18
C ASP A 438 -9.52 -21.23 -17.08
N LEU A 439 -8.98 -20.58 -16.04
CA LEU A 439 -7.53 -20.55 -15.79
C LEU A 439 -6.97 -21.96 -15.54
N PHE A 440 -7.63 -22.75 -14.70
CA PHE A 440 -7.16 -24.10 -14.37
C PHE A 440 -7.29 -25.04 -15.58
N ARG A 441 -8.41 -24.98 -16.30
CA ARG A 441 -8.65 -25.72 -17.56
C ARG A 441 -7.57 -25.40 -18.59
N ARG A 442 -7.23 -24.11 -18.76
CA ARG A 442 -6.15 -23.70 -19.68
C ARG A 442 -4.78 -24.14 -19.19
N MET A 443 -4.46 -23.92 -17.91
CA MET A 443 -3.18 -24.32 -17.32
C MET A 443 -2.93 -25.82 -17.50
N PHE A 444 -3.89 -26.69 -17.13
CA PHE A 444 -3.73 -28.14 -17.26
C PHE A 444 -3.60 -28.58 -18.73
N LYS A 445 -4.37 -27.99 -19.65
CA LYS A 445 -4.24 -28.23 -21.09
C LYS A 445 -2.82 -27.91 -21.60
N GLU A 446 -2.29 -26.72 -21.26
CA GLU A 446 -0.95 -26.29 -21.70
C GLU A 446 0.15 -27.19 -21.13
N VAL A 447 0.19 -27.42 -19.80
CA VAL A 447 1.26 -28.20 -19.18
C VAL A 447 1.24 -29.67 -19.61
N ASN A 448 0.05 -30.29 -19.74
CA ASN A 448 -0.08 -31.66 -20.22
C ASN A 448 0.30 -31.81 -21.72
N SER A 449 0.29 -30.74 -22.50
CA SER A 449 0.81 -30.69 -23.89
C SER A 449 2.33 -30.48 -23.98
N GLY A 450 3.03 -30.44 -22.84
CA GLY A 450 4.47 -30.22 -22.76
C GLY A 450 4.88 -28.75 -22.96
N ALA A 451 3.98 -27.77 -22.76
CA ALA A 451 4.34 -26.35 -22.83
C ALA A 451 5.38 -25.95 -21.77
N LEU A 452 5.39 -26.63 -20.63
CA LEU A 452 6.23 -26.31 -19.47
C LEU A 452 7.74 -26.43 -19.76
N ASP A 453 8.14 -27.44 -20.53
CA ASP A 453 9.54 -27.68 -20.93
C ASP A 453 9.97 -26.85 -22.15
N LYS A 454 9.01 -26.18 -22.82
CA LYS A 454 9.26 -25.22 -23.91
C LYS A 454 9.50 -23.79 -23.40
N LEU A 455 9.28 -23.52 -22.11
CA LEU A 455 9.55 -22.20 -21.51
C LEU A 455 11.06 -21.95 -21.47
N ASN A 456 11.52 -20.80 -21.98
CA ASN A 456 12.92 -20.38 -21.92
C ASN A 456 13.33 -19.92 -20.50
N LYS A 457 13.33 -20.86 -19.55
CA LYS A 457 13.66 -20.62 -18.14
C LYS A 457 14.86 -21.46 -17.70
N PRO A 458 15.75 -20.91 -16.86
CA PRO A 458 16.82 -21.68 -16.22
C PRO A 458 16.28 -22.92 -15.49
N PRO A 459 16.99 -24.08 -15.52
CA PRO A 459 16.50 -25.34 -14.95
C PRO A 459 16.04 -25.26 -13.48
N PHE A 460 16.66 -24.40 -12.67
CA PHE A 460 16.24 -24.20 -11.27
C PHE A 460 14.86 -23.53 -11.16
N LYS A 461 14.52 -22.58 -12.05
CA LYS A 461 13.19 -21.96 -12.09
C LYS A 461 12.14 -22.94 -12.55
N LEU A 462 12.46 -23.79 -13.54
CA LEU A 462 11.58 -24.88 -13.99
C LEU A 462 11.29 -25.89 -12.87
N ARG A 463 12.28 -26.27 -12.06
CA ARG A 463 12.06 -27.14 -10.89
C ARG A 463 11.11 -26.51 -9.86
N VAL A 464 11.30 -25.23 -9.54
CA VAL A 464 10.38 -24.49 -8.64
C VAL A 464 8.96 -24.44 -9.25
N LEU A 465 8.83 -24.31 -10.57
CA LEU A 465 7.55 -24.28 -11.26
C LEU A 465 6.86 -25.66 -11.27
N LYS A 466 7.59 -26.76 -11.52
CA LYS A 466 7.10 -28.15 -11.41
C LYS A 466 6.66 -28.50 -9.99
N SER A 467 7.42 -28.06 -8.97
CA SER A 467 7.06 -28.19 -7.55
C SER A 467 5.74 -27.45 -7.22
N LYS A 468 5.57 -26.20 -7.68
CA LYS A 468 4.32 -25.44 -7.53
C LYS A 468 3.15 -26.09 -8.27
N LEU A 469 3.37 -26.59 -9.48
CA LEU A 469 2.35 -27.28 -10.29
C LEU A 469 1.84 -28.55 -9.58
N TYR A 470 2.73 -29.31 -8.94
CA TYR A 470 2.34 -30.46 -8.14
C TYR A 470 1.40 -30.07 -6.99
N GLN A 471 1.65 -28.95 -6.31
CA GLN A 471 0.73 -28.46 -5.27
C GLN A 471 -0.65 -28.10 -5.83
N VAL A 472 -0.73 -27.54 -7.03
CA VAL A 472 -2.02 -27.20 -7.67
C VAL A 472 -2.78 -28.47 -8.06
N HIS A 473 -2.06 -29.45 -8.61
CA HIS A 473 -2.61 -30.78 -8.88
C HIS A 473 -3.12 -31.48 -7.62
N LEU A 474 -2.35 -31.41 -6.52
CA LEU A 474 -2.72 -32.03 -5.25
C LEU A 474 -3.97 -31.38 -4.62
N ASP A 475 -4.11 -30.05 -4.63
CA ASP A 475 -5.37 -29.39 -4.22
C ASP A 475 -6.55 -29.92 -5.05
N CYS A 476 -6.38 -30.05 -6.38
CA CYS A 476 -7.42 -30.57 -7.26
C CYS A 476 -7.78 -32.05 -6.96
N GLU A 477 -6.82 -32.89 -6.58
CA GLU A 477 -7.11 -34.27 -6.14
C GLU A 477 -7.79 -34.32 -4.78
N LEU A 478 -7.34 -33.51 -3.81
CA LEU A 478 -7.89 -33.48 -2.45
C LEU A 478 -9.32 -32.92 -2.40
N TYR A 479 -9.68 -31.99 -3.29
CA TYR A 479 -11.05 -31.49 -3.46
C TYR A 479 -11.93 -32.35 -4.40
N ASP A 480 -11.44 -33.54 -4.80
CA ASP A 480 -12.06 -34.44 -5.79
C ASP A 480 -12.58 -33.72 -7.06
N ARG A 481 -11.76 -32.82 -7.61
CA ARG A 481 -12.10 -32.08 -8.83
C ARG A 481 -12.06 -33.02 -10.05
N PRO A 482 -12.85 -32.74 -11.10
CA PRO A 482 -12.85 -33.51 -12.35
C PRO A 482 -11.45 -33.81 -12.91
N SER A 483 -11.31 -34.92 -13.63
CA SER A 483 -10.03 -35.42 -14.15
C SER A 483 -9.33 -34.49 -15.14
N GLU A 484 -10.06 -33.56 -15.77
CA GLU A 484 -9.49 -32.49 -16.60
C GLU A 484 -8.64 -31.48 -15.80
N PHE A 485 -8.81 -31.40 -14.49
CA PHE A 485 -7.99 -30.59 -13.57
C PHE A 485 -6.86 -31.41 -12.92
N ARG A 486 -6.33 -32.41 -13.64
CA ARG A 486 -5.26 -33.29 -13.14
C ARG A 486 -4.09 -33.35 -14.15
N LEU A 487 -2.89 -33.62 -13.64
CA LEU A 487 -1.72 -33.86 -14.48
C LEU A 487 -1.83 -35.22 -15.18
N SER A 488 -1.24 -35.36 -16.37
CA SER A 488 -1.00 -36.67 -16.96
C SER A 488 -0.10 -37.52 -16.05
N PRO A 489 -0.25 -38.86 -16.00
CA PRO A 489 0.47 -39.69 -15.01
C PRO A 489 2.00 -39.49 -15.03
N ALA A 490 2.61 -39.43 -16.22
CA ALA A 490 4.05 -39.21 -16.35
C ALA A 490 4.49 -37.83 -15.81
N LEU A 491 3.71 -36.78 -16.04
CA LEU A 491 3.99 -35.44 -15.54
C LEU A 491 3.71 -35.33 -14.03
N LYS A 492 2.68 -36.03 -13.52
CA LYS A 492 2.42 -36.18 -12.08
C LYS A 492 3.64 -36.74 -11.36
N ASP A 493 4.19 -37.85 -11.84
CA ASP A 493 5.33 -38.53 -11.21
C ASP A 493 6.64 -37.73 -11.31
N GLU A 494 6.83 -36.95 -12.38
CA GLU A 494 7.95 -36.01 -12.47
C GLU A 494 7.77 -34.84 -11.48
N CYS A 495 6.63 -34.16 -11.52
CA CYS A 495 6.35 -33.02 -10.65
C CYS A 495 6.36 -33.40 -9.17
N LYS A 496 5.87 -34.60 -8.82
CA LYS A 496 5.98 -35.19 -7.47
C LYS A 496 7.43 -35.36 -7.05
N ARG A 497 8.25 -36.07 -7.83
CA ARG A 497 9.69 -36.26 -7.49
C ARG A 497 10.43 -34.93 -7.32
N VAL A 498 10.10 -33.91 -8.11
CA VAL A 498 10.66 -32.56 -7.97
C VAL A 498 10.16 -31.86 -6.69
N PHE A 499 8.88 -32.04 -6.34
CA PHE A 499 8.29 -31.54 -5.10
C PHE A 499 8.93 -32.21 -3.87
N ASP A 500 9.01 -33.54 -3.82
CA ASP A 500 9.62 -34.32 -2.74
C ASP A 500 11.08 -33.89 -2.51
N ALA A 501 11.86 -33.74 -3.60
CA ALA A 501 13.24 -33.29 -3.53
C ALA A 501 13.36 -31.83 -3.05
N HIS A 502 12.36 -30.99 -3.32
CA HIS A 502 12.29 -29.62 -2.79
C HIS A 502 11.93 -29.61 -1.30
N GLN A 503 10.98 -30.43 -0.86
CA GLN A 503 10.60 -30.59 0.55
C GLN A 503 11.79 -31.10 1.38
N LYS A 504 12.51 -32.14 0.92
CA LYS A 504 13.71 -32.66 1.60
C LYS A 504 14.83 -31.63 1.75
N LYS A 505 15.02 -30.74 0.77
CA LYS A 505 16.01 -29.64 0.83
C LYS A 505 15.53 -28.42 1.59
N GLY A 506 14.22 -28.31 1.83
CA GLY A 506 13.58 -27.18 2.51
C GLY A 506 13.65 -27.22 4.03
N LYS A 507 14.13 -28.31 4.63
CA LYS A 507 14.34 -28.41 6.08
C LYS A 507 15.49 -27.49 6.53
N SER A 508 15.16 -26.22 6.77
CA SER A 508 16.03 -25.20 7.39
C SER A 508 15.90 -25.17 8.92
N SER A 509 14.88 -25.82 9.49
CA SER A 509 14.74 -26.07 10.93
C SER A 509 16.00 -26.76 11.47
N SER A 510 16.68 -26.14 12.43
CA SER A 510 17.91 -26.70 13.00
C SER A 510 17.65 -28.02 13.72
N PHE A 511 18.65 -28.92 13.73
CA PHE A 511 18.60 -30.16 14.50
C PHE A 511 18.22 -29.90 15.98
N ARG A 512 18.80 -28.84 16.56
CA ARG A 512 18.50 -28.37 17.92
C ARG A 512 17.01 -28.10 18.14
N LEU A 513 16.31 -27.47 17.18
CA LEU A 513 14.88 -27.20 17.32
C LEU A 513 14.04 -28.50 17.27
N HIS A 514 14.40 -29.45 16.41
CA HIS A 514 13.80 -30.80 16.41
C HIS A 514 14.01 -31.48 17.76
N HIS A 515 15.22 -31.43 18.32
CA HIS A 515 15.51 -32.00 19.64
C HIS A 515 14.67 -31.35 20.74
N LEU A 516 14.66 -30.01 20.84
CA LEU A 516 13.88 -29.28 21.86
C LEU A 516 12.38 -29.62 21.84
N VAL A 517 11.79 -29.77 20.64
CA VAL A 517 10.38 -30.15 20.49
C VAL A 517 10.15 -31.61 20.83
N SER A 518 11.06 -32.51 20.42
CA SER A 518 10.96 -33.95 20.73
C SER A 518 11.07 -34.20 22.24
N THR A 519 12.05 -33.60 22.92
CA THR A 519 12.21 -33.68 24.37
C THR A 519 10.97 -33.14 25.12
N ALA A 520 10.39 -32.02 24.66
CA ALA A 520 9.15 -31.51 25.24
C ALA A 520 7.95 -32.47 25.03
N LEU A 521 7.87 -33.16 23.88
CA LEU A 521 6.83 -34.17 23.64
C LEU A 521 7.04 -35.44 24.48
N ASP A 522 8.29 -35.85 24.69
CA ASP A 522 8.63 -37.02 25.50
C ASP A 522 8.24 -36.80 26.98
N GLU A 523 8.48 -35.62 27.54
CA GLU A 523 8.00 -35.22 28.87
C GLU A 523 6.46 -35.16 28.98
N ILE A 524 5.77 -34.78 27.89
CA ILE A 524 4.29 -34.84 27.79
C ILE A 524 3.80 -36.31 27.66
N GLY A 525 4.69 -37.27 27.42
CA GLY A 525 4.35 -38.68 27.19
C GLY A 525 3.87 -38.98 25.76
N MET A 526 4.17 -38.11 24.79
CA MET A 526 3.77 -38.23 23.39
C MET A 526 4.90 -38.77 22.51
N GLN A 527 4.79 -40.05 22.16
CA GLN A 527 5.67 -40.70 21.18
C GLN A 527 5.66 -39.95 19.84
N ASN A 528 6.83 -39.51 19.40
CA ASN A 528 7.02 -38.63 18.25
C ASN A 528 8.05 -39.18 17.23
N GLU A 529 8.04 -38.63 16.02
CA GLU A 529 9.00 -38.91 14.95
C GLU A 529 9.38 -37.63 14.20
N THR A 530 10.67 -37.45 13.84
CA THR A 530 11.20 -36.24 13.16
C THR A 530 11.44 -36.39 11.65
N SER A 531 11.18 -37.59 11.11
CA SER A 531 11.47 -37.96 9.72
C SER A 531 10.26 -38.62 9.04
N TYR A 532 9.10 -37.97 9.12
CA TYR A 532 7.89 -38.46 8.45
C TYR A 532 7.72 -37.87 7.04
N ALA A 533 7.32 -38.74 6.10
CA ALA A 533 6.99 -38.38 4.74
C ALA A 533 5.61 -38.95 4.39
N THR A 534 4.69 -38.07 3.97
CA THR A 534 3.36 -38.50 3.52
C THR A 534 3.43 -39.15 2.13
N GLU A 535 2.46 -39.97 1.79
CA GLU A 535 2.30 -40.54 0.44
C GLU A 535 2.19 -39.46 -0.65
N THR A 536 1.73 -38.27 -0.30
CA THR A 536 1.64 -37.10 -1.21
C THR A 536 2.97 -36.36 -1.40
N GLY A 537 4.06 -36.77 -0.75
CA GLY A 537 5.36 -36.13 -0.90
C GLY A 537 5.64 -34.96 0.05
N TYR A 538 4.64 -34.51 0.84
CA TYR A 538 4.91 -33.61 1.96
C TYR A 538 5.79 -34.29 2.98
N HIS A 539 6.88 -33.62 3.36
CA HIS A 539 7.66 -33.94 4.55
C HIS A 539 7.15 -33.13 5.73
N LEU A 540 7.02 -33.79 6.88
CA LEU A 540 6.61 -33.18 8.13
C LEU A 540 7.84 -33.00 9.03
N ASP A 541 7.81 -32.01 9.91
CA ASP A 541 8.95 -31.73 10.78
C ASP A 541 8.96 -32.65 12.00
N VAL A 542 8.00 -32.51 12.91
CA VAL A 542 7.79 -33.44 14.03
C VAL A 542 6.35 -33.94 13.97
N VAL A 543 6.13 -35.24 14.17
CA VAL A 543 4.78 -35.83 14.15
C VAL A 543 4.53 -36.70 15.36
N ALA A 544 3.25 -36.85 15.73
CA ALA A 544 2.77 -37.91 16.60
C ALA A 544 1.84 -38.82 15.77
N PRO A 545 2.36 -39.89 15.12
CA PRO A 545 1.63 -40.61 14.07
C PRO A 545 0.34 -41.28 14.53
N LYS A 546 0.31 -41.76 15.78
CA LYS A 546 -0.86 -42.43 16.39
C LYS A 546 -2.05 -41.47 16.55
N GLN A 547 -1.77 -40.21 16.87
CA GLN A 547 -2.74 -39.14 17.07
C GLN A 547 -3.00 -38.34 15.78
N LYS A 548 -2.28 -38.62 14.69
CA LYS A 548 -2.32 -37.84 13.44
C LYS A 548 -1.99 -36.35 13.62
N ILE A 549 -1.16 -36.01 14.61
CA ILE A 549 -0.72 -34.63 14.82
C ILE A 549 0.60 -34.39 14.08
N ALA A 550 0.69 -33.26 13.38
CA ALA A 550 1.88 -32.74 12.71
C ALA A 550 2.24 -31.37 13.30
N ILE A 551 3.46 -31.24 13.83
CA ILE A 551 4.03 -29.99 14.34
C ILE A 551 5.04 -29.50 13.29
N GLU A 552 4.71 -28.35 12.70
CA GLU A 552 5.45 -27.71 11.62
C GLU A 552 6.33 -26.60 12.19
N LEU A 553 7.65 -26.67 11.96
CA LEU A 553 8.64 -25.82 12.60
C LEU A 553 8.95 -24.62 11.72
N ASN A 554 8.16 -23.56 11.87
CA ASN A 554 8.17 -22.42 10.96
C ASN A 554 9.19 -21.35 11.41
N PRO A 555 10.26 -21.09 10.62
CA PRO A 555 11.13 -19.92 10.82
C PRO A 555 10.42 -18.60 10.51
N SER A 556 11.01 -17.47 10.94
CA SER A 556 10.50 -16.11 10.70
C SER A 556 10.08 -15.80 9.24
N ASP A 557 10.67 -16.42 8.21
CA ASP A 557 10.29 -16.20 6.80
C ASP A 557 8.99 -16.93 6.37
N CYS A 558 8.34 -17.63 7.29
CA CYS A 558 6.97 -18.15 7.16
C CYS A 558 5.89 -17.15 7.60
N TYR A 559 6.28 -16.05 8.27
CA TYR A 559 5.38 -15.10 8.93
C TYR A 559 5.57 -13.65 8.44
N GLN A 560 4.51 -12.85 8.55
CA GLN A 560 4.57 -11.41 8.33
C GLN A 560 5.47 -10.72 9.36
N ALA A 561 6.05 -9.58 8.97
CA ALA A 561 6.76 -8.71 9.89
C ALA A 561 5.85 -8.27 11.05
N LEU A 562 6.33 -8.46 12.29
CA LEU A 562 5.59 -8.14 13.51
C LEU A 562 5.40 -6.62 13.67
N GLU A 563 4.14 -6.19 13.63
CA GLU A 563 3.76 -4.79 13.82
C GLU A 563 3.86 -4.37 15.31
N PRO A 564 4.20 -3.11 15.62
CA PRO A 564 4.22 -2.62 16.99
C PRO A 564 2.82 -2.66 17.62
N GLY A 565 2.70 -3.12 18.87
CA GLY A 565 1.40 -3.29 19.54
C GLY A 565 0.63 -4.55 19.12
N ASN A 566 1.26 -5.44 18.35
CA ASN A 566 0.74 -6.77 18.02
C ASN A 566 1.61 -7.88 18.64
N GLU A 567 2.50 -7.58 19.59
CA GLU A 567 3.39 -8.56 20.24
C GLU A 567 2.63 -9.74 20.87
N ASP A 568 1.45 -9.48 21.45
CA ASP A 568 0.60 -10.47 22.12
C ASP A 568 -0.36 -11.22 21.18
N LYS A 569 -0.24 -11.07 19.86
CA LYS A 569 -1.15 -11.68 18.87
C LYS A 569 -0.50 -12.85 18.14
N ASP A 570 -1.32 -13.84 17.78
CA ASP A 570 -0.91 -14.96 16.93
C ASP A 570 -0.18 -14.47 15.67
N PRO A 571 1.01 -15.01 15.36
CA PRO A 571 1.83 -14.54 14.25
C PRO A 571 1.16 -14.88 12.90
N LYS A 572 0.97 -13.87 12.06
CA LYS A 572 0.26 -13.97 10.78
C LYS A 572 1.09 -14.75 9.75
N THR A 573 0.64 -15.93 9.36
CA THR A 573 1.28 -16.80 8.36
C THR A 573 1.14 -16.28 6.92
N PHE A 574 2.09 -16.66 6.06
CA PHE A 574 1.95 -16.48 4.61
C PHE A 574 1.13 -17.61 3.96
N GLY A 575 0.53 -17.31 2.80
CA GLY A 575 -0.41 -18.23 2.12
C GLY A 575 0.14 -19.62 1.77
N PHE A 576 1.46 -19.81 1.69
CA PHE A 576 2.05 -21.14 1.42
C PHE A 576 2.08 -22.05 2.65
N VAL A 577 2.18 -21.48 3.86
CA VAL A 577 2.14 -22.19 5.14
C VAL A 577 0.74 -22.76 5.31
N ASP A 578 -0.28 -21.89 5.16
CA ASP A 578 -1.68 -22.28 5.24
C ASP A 578 -2.10 -23.24 4.12
N LEU A 579 -1.48 -23.17 2.94
CA LEU A 579 -1.69 -24.17 1.87
C LEU A 579 -1.16 -25.55 2.29
N LYS A 580 0.03 -25.63 2.91
CA LYS A 580 0.55 -26.89 3.46
C LYS A 580 -0.36 -27.40 4.58
N ALA A 581 -0.73 -26.53 5.53
CA ALA A 581 -1.66 -26.86 6.62
C ALA A 581 -2.97 -27.45 6.08
N ARG A 582 -3.64 -26.75 5.16
CA ARG A 582 -4.92 -27.16 4.57
C ARG A 582 -4.82 -28.51 3.82
N HIS A 583 -3.74 -28.75 3.07
CA HIS A 583 -3.54 -30.05 2.42
C HIS A 583 -3.36 -31.19 3.43
N LEU A 584 -2.65 -30.96 4.54
CA LEU A 584 -2.45 -31.95 5.59
C LEU A 584 -3.73 -32.18 6.41
N GLU A 585 -4.48 -31.12 6.73
CA GLU A 585 -5.83 -31.19 7.33
C GLU A 585 -6.78 -32.06 6.47
N MET A 586 -6.77 -31.88 5.15
CA MET A 586 -7.57 -32.70 4.22
C MET A 586 -7.07 -34.16 4.10
N LEU A 587 -5.80 -34.42 4.40
CA LEU A 587 -5.23 -35.77 4.54
C LEU A 587 -5.48 -36.38 5.93
N GLY A 588 -6.27 -35.71 6.79
CA GLY A 588 -6.63 -36.17 8.12
C GLY A 588 -5.53 -35.98 9.17
N TRP A 589 -4.71 -34.92 9.05
CA TRP A 589 -3.74 -34.52 10.07
C TRP A 589 -4.17 -33.26 10.82
N THR A 590 -4.07 -33.28 12.14
CA THR A 590 -4.11 -32.06 12.95
C THR A 590 -2.79 -31.30 12.78
N VAL A 591 -2.80 -30.05 12.34
CA VAL A 591 -1.55 -29.30 12.11
C VAL A 591 -1.35 -28.19 13.14
N ILE A 592 -0.22 -28.23 13.83
CA ILE A 592 0.25 -27.21 14.77
C ILE A 592 1.37 -26.42 14.07
N GLN A 593 1.14 -25.13 13.84
CA GLN A 593 2.14 -24.22 13.28
C GLN A 593 2.97 -23.63 14.42
N LEU A 594 4.15 -24.19 14.69
CA LEU A 594 5.03 -23.74 15.78
C LEU A 594 6.01 -22.68 15.26
N HIS A 595 6.02 -21.50 15.88
CA HIS A 595 6.98 -20.45 15.54
C HIS A 595 8.35 -20.78 16.13
N ALA A 596 9.30 -21.18 15.27
CA ALA A 596 10.62 -21.65 15.64
C ALA A 596 11.37 -20.69 16.58
N ASP A 597 11.47 -19.42 16.18
CA ASP A 597 12.24 -18.42 16.94
C ASP A 597 11.62 -18.09 18.32
N GLN A 598 10.30 -18.19 18.47
CA GLN A 598 9.62 -17.98 19.75
C GLN A 598 9.83 -19.19 20.68
N PHE A 599 9.66 -20.41 20.16
CA PHE A 599 9.87 -21.63 20.94
C PHE A 599 11.33 -21.79 21.41
N GLN A 600 12.30 -21.40 20.58
CA GLN A 600 13.72 -21.38 20.95
C GLN A 600 14.07 -20.32 22.00
N GLN A 601 13.23 -19.29 22.18
CA GLN A 601 13.41 -18.24 23.20
C GLN A 601 12.84 -18.61 24.58
N LEU A 602 12.04 -19.68 24.69
CA LEU A 602 11.59 -20.19 25.98
C LEU A 602 12.80 -20.72 26.77
N GLU A 603 13.01 -20.21 27.99
CA GLU A 603 14.26 -20.41 28.72
C GLU A 603 14.37 -21.84 29.28
N THR A 604 13.30 -22.39 29.84
CA THR A 604 13.32 -23.70 30.50
C THR A 604 12.60 -24.79 29.68
N LEU A 605 12.90 -26.06 30.00
CA LEU A 605 12.12 -27.20 29.52
C LEU A 605 10.66 -27.14 29.98
N GLU A 606 10.39 -26.69 31.21
CA GLU A 606 9.04 -26.56 31.78
C GLU A 606 8.19 -25.57 30.98
N ASP A 607 8.75 -24.42 30.58
CA ASP A 607 8.07 -23.45 29.71
C ASP A 607 7.71 -24.05 28.34
N ARG A 608 8.63 -24.82 27.76
CA ARG A 608 8.44 -25.50 26.46
C ARG A 608 7.37 -26.58 26.53
N VAL A 609 7.39 -27.38 27.60
CA VAL A 609 6.37 -28.40 27.89
C VAL A 609 4.99 -27.76 28.09
N MET A 610 4.89 -26.69 28.89
CA MET A 610 3.65 -25.97 29.12
C MET A 610 3.11 -25.33 27.82
N HIS A 611 3.96 -24.65 27.05
CA HIS A 611 3.59 -24.04 25.78
C HIS A 611 3.11 -25.08 24.76
N LEU A 612 3.83 -26.19 24.60
CA LEU A 612 3.46 -27.24 23.65
C LEU A 612 2.20 -28.01 24.09
N SER A 613 2.02 -28.24 25.40
CA SER A 613 0.79 -28.82 25.97
C SER A 613 -0.43 -27.95 25.65
N MET A 614 -0.33 -26.63 25.83
CA MET A 614 -1.39 -25.69 25.48
C MET A 614 -1.74 -25.75 23.98
N LEU A 615 -0.74 -25.81 23.09
CA LEU A 615 -0.97 -25.94 21.65
C LEU A 615 -1.65 -27.27 21.28
N LEU A 616 -1.24 -28.38 21.91
CA LEU A 616 -1.84 -29.70 21.74
C LEU A 616 -3.30 -29.74 22.23
N GLU A 617 -3.60 -29.12 23.38
CA GLU A 617 -4.96 -29.01 23.91
C GLU A 617 -5.85 -28.18 22.98
N ILE A 618 -5.38 -27.03 22.50
CA ILE A 618 -6.10 -26.17 21.54
C ILE A 618 -6.39 -26.94 20.24
N ALA A 619 -5.40 -27.67 19.71
CA ALA A 619 -5.53 -28.45 18.49
C ALA A 619 -6.58 -29.57 18.63
N THR A 620 -6.45 -30.40 19.68
CA THR A 620 -7.36 -31.53 19.91
C THR A 620 -8.78 -31.10 20.29
N CYS A 621 -8.95 -30.02 21.06
CA CYS A 621 -10.27 -29.46 21.37
C CYS A 621 -10.98 -28.88 20.15
N ARG A 622 -10.25 -28.31 19.18
CA ARG A 622 -10.81 -27.81 17.92
C ARG A 622 -11.37 -28.95 17.07
N GLU A 623 -10.66 -30.08 16.96
CA GLU A 623 -11.15 -31.25 16.23
C GLU A 623 -12.41 -31.87 16.85
N GLN A 624 -12.48 -31.97 18.17
CA GLN A 624 -13.67 -32.50 18.84
C GLN A 624 -14.91 -31.65 18.56
N LYS A 625 -14.76 -30.31 18.55
CA LYS A 625 -15.84 -29.37 18.20
C LYS A 625 -16.23 -29.47 16.72
N ALA A 626 -15.27 -29.56 15.80
CA ALA A 626 -15.54 -29.74 14.37
C ALA A 626 -16.26 -31.07 14.08
N THR A 627 -15.81 -32.16 14.70
CA THR A 627 -16.40 -33.50 14.56
C THR A 627 -17.81 -33.55 15.16
N ALA A 628 -18.06 -32.88 16.29
CA ALA A 628 -19.39 -32.75 16.87
C ALA A 628 -20.34 -31.94 15.97
N ALA A 629 -19.88 -30.83 15.38
CA ALA A 629 -20.67 -30.03 14.44
C ALA A 629 -21.03 -30.81 13.16
N PHE A 630 -20.09 -31.56 12.60
CA PHE A 630 -20.34 -32.42 11.43
C PHE A 630 -21.34 -33.55 11.74
N ARG A 631 -21.24 -34.17 12.94
CA ARG A 631 -22.22 -35.16 13.42
C ARG A 631 -23.60 -34.56 13.69
N ALA A 632 -23.69 -33.29 14.11
CA ALA A 632 -24.96 -32.60 14.26
C ALA A 632 -25.61 -32.30 12.89
N GLN A 633 -24.85 -31.79 11.92
CA GLN A 633 -25.34 -31.48 10.57
C GLN A 633 -25.78 -32.73 9.80
N SER A 634 -25.07 -33.86 9.95
CA SER A 634 -25.45 -35.14 9.34
C SER A 634 -26.65 -35.81 10.01
N LYS A 635 -26.93 -35.53 11.29
CA LYS A 635 -28.18 -35.91 11.95
C LYS A 635 -29.36 -35.02 11.58
N ALA A 636 -29.13 -33.76 11.21
CA ALA A 636 -30.19 -32.83 10.76
C ALA A 636 -30.59 -33.00 9.28
N LYS A 637 -29.91 -33.88 8.54
CA LYS A 637 -30.22 -34.26 7.14
C LYS A 637 -30.81 -35.67 7.01
N LYS A 638 -31.19 -36.29 8.13
CA LYS A 638 -31.96 -37.53 8.23
C LYS A 638 -33.25 -37.25 8.99
#